data_AF-A0A6N8G295-F1
#
_entry.id   AF-A0A6N8G295-F1
#
_cell.length_a   1.000
_cell.length_b   1.000
_cell.length_c   1.000
_cell.angle_alpha   90.00
_cell.angle_beta   90.00
_cell.angle_gamma   90.00
#
_symmetry.space_group_name_H-M   'P 1'
#
loop_
_entity.id
_entity.type
_entity.pdbx_description
1 polymer ?
#
loop_
_entity_poly.entity_id
_entity_poly.type
_entity_poly.pdbx_seq_one_letter_code
_entity_poly.pdbx_strand_id
1 'polypeptide(L)'
;MSNATRFDLSREEIIARYRQRIQKGDRTKLSKHELEQLALHFVDRLKLLNSPDEIKALCKAEIQLLEEGYPQATIAGNQIPLYRRLIEDAVKTGTLLLTNENSHVVTWTKRNTGELGQTQEHFVLDYLKYDQVTYQQIRGEGTAANNSRQDNLQPVPLQRYLDTAVELLASNDERHKAIAIAALTGRRHTEVISKGQFQLTRHPYLLHFQGQQKKQMGETEAASGFDILTLVPAAQVLEGIERFRALPAIQQLEGVDSKDPRIRVLNTRIDREVKCLFQDSGIVPVLAGKKTVSIHRLRGVYGAIAIHLFCPPTKHEHRFLQHYLGHVLDQQQAAPNSIATSHYFHYRLVDAQGQPLNGQGVLLDANGLPPLNQDEVQLESTQPLPQEKSIALLESVESVSPAQPVQVKPEQTELTAKSSSKTTLHESEQAIAASDNSTSSDAALPPRQHSLLRIFKDEHDRWRKVLNTLFPEHNNQQEKTSALLQWIEARLNSSAEASLATHEAIPEPEMVEAQSCASQATEKMIQDDSTHQERTSSVADSAIATVVVDQARTLSWLTGRIEALEAELATMAQQREQALATVGQSSQLQQQIEHLKAENRQLKQAAARFEAARAALLGESNSTPTTTPTQARSAGSAPRSHSALHDHDQVQEQSQQQQVPDTTNTAPTQISAVVTPKPARSGGAKDRAQRIFAAICEWNQQHPQDTWAITVGLLEETFGINRKAAKEFVREHQNLIDEHHAQIGVDNQRGHNRGKDTAVLKAFVLQFDA
;
A
#
# COMPACT_ATOMS: atom_id res chain seq x y z
N MET A 1 -34.98 9.09 -7.81
CA MET A 1 -34.40 8.96 -9.17
C MET A 1 -33.12 8.15 -9.05
N SER A 2 -32.80 7.29 -10.01
CA SER A 2 -31.63 6.42 -9.95
C SER A 2 -30.32 7.22 -10.01
N ASN A 3 -29.27 6.68 -9.38
CA ASN A 3 -27.90 7.07 -9.68
C ASN A 3 -27.57 6.61 -11.10
N ALA A 4 -27.97 7.39 -12.11
CA ALA A 4 -27.54 7.16 -13.48
C ALA A 4 -26.00 7.23 -13.53
N THR A 5 -25.36 6.15 -13.98
CA THR A 5 -23.91 6.08 -14.14
C THR A 5 -23.46 7.20 -15.08
N ARG A 6 -22.96 8.30 -14.51
CA ARG A 6 -22.56 9.45 -15.31
C ARG A 6 -21.25 9.12 -16.01
N PHE A 7 -21.35 8.88 -17.31
CA PHE A 7 -20.19 8.70 -18.17
C PHE A 7 -19.59 10.08 -18.50
N ASP A 8 -18.34 10.30 -18.09
CA ASP A 8 -17.62 11.56 -18.33
C ASP A 8 -17.04 11.63 -19.75
N LEU A 9 -16.95 10.47 -20.44
CA LEU A 9 -16.46 10.28 -21.80
C LEU A 9 -17.25 9.16 -22.48
N SER A 10 -17.47 9.24 -23.79
CA SER A 10 -18.03 8.11 -24.53
C SER A 10 -17.03 6.96 -24.66
N ARG A 11 -17.53 5.74 -24.88
CA ARG A 11 -16.68 4.57 -25.12
C ARG A 11 -15.80 4.77 -26.36
N GLU A 12 -16.36 5.36 -27.40
CA GLU A 12 -15.71 5.63 -28.68
C GLU A 12 -14.59 6.66 -28.52
N GLU A 13 -14.80 7.72 -27.73
CA GLU A 13 -13.77 8.69 -27.38
C GLU A 13 -12.61 8.05 -26.62
N ILE A 14 -12.90 7.19 -25.64
CA ILE A 14 -11.88 6.47 -24.87
C ILE A 14 -11.04 5.58 -25.80
N ILE A 15 -11.69 4.81 -26.69
CA ILE A 15 -11.03 3.93 -27.66
C ILE A 15 -10.20 4.73 -28.67
N ALA A 16 -10.73 5.86 -29.18
CA ALA A 16 -10.01 6.73 -30.10
C ALA A 16 -8.74 7.31 -29.46
N ARG A 17 -8.84 7.86 -28.24
CA ARG A 17 -7.68 8.38 -27.48
C ARG A 17 -6.67 7.29 -27.13
N TYR A 18 -7.14 6.08 -26.84
CA TYR A 18 -6.29 4.92 -26.56
C TYR A 18 -5.46 4.51 -27.79
N ARG A 19 -6.12 4.31 -28.94
CA ARG A 19 -5.47 3.98 -30.22
C ARG A 19 -4.53 5.10 -30.69
N GLN A 20 -4.93 6.36 -30.54
CA GLN A 20 -4.06 7.50 -30.86
C GLN A 20 -2.79 7.51 -30.00
N ARG A 21 -2.88 7.19 -28.71
CA ARG A 21 -1.71 7.08 -27.81
C ARG A 21 -0.83 5.88 -28.14
N ILE A 22 -1.41 4.75 -28.53
CA ILE A 22 -0.65 3.59 -29.04
C ILE A 22 0.14 3.98 -30.30
N GLN A 23 -0.51 4.64 -31.27
CA GLN A 23 0.11 5.08 -32.52
C GLN A 23 1.24 6.11 -32.28
N LYS A 24 1.09 7.00 -31.30
CA LYS A 24 2.12 7.97 -30.88
C LYS A 24 3.28 7.34 -30.08
N GLY A 25 3.19 6.06 -29.70
CA GLY A 25 4.15 5.41 -28.81
C GLY A 25 4.09 5.91 -27.36
N ASP A 26 2.99 6.54 -26.95
CA ASP A 26 2.84 7.11 -25.61
C ASP A 26 2.83 6.01 -24.53
N ARG A 27 3.57 6.27 -23.44
CA ARG A 27 3.76 5.30 -22.35
C ARG A 27 2.49 5.04 -21.53
N THR A 28 1.48 5.91 -21.59
CA THR A 28 0.24 5.84 -20.83
C THR A 28 -0.93 5.56 -21.76
N LYS A 29 -1.28 4.27 -21.96
CA LYS A 29 -2.23 3.86 -23.00
C LYS A 29 -3.68 4.23 -22.69
N LEU A 30 -4.23 3.75 -21.56
CA LEU A 30 -5.39 4.34 -20.87
C LEU A 30 -4.90 4.93 -19.55
N SER A 31 -5.47 6.07 -19.16
CA SER A 31 -5.42 6.51 -17.75
C SER A 31 -6.30 5.60 -16.88
N LYS A 32 -6.11 5.65 -15.56
CA LYS A 32 -6.93 4.87 -14.63
C LYS A 32 -8.42 5.19 -14.76
N HIS A 33 -8.76 6.47 -14.89
CA HIS A 33 -10.15 6.92 -15.03
C HIS A 33 -10.76 6.46 -16.36
N GLU A 34 -10.05 6.57 -17.48
CA GLU A 34 -10.53 6.07 -18.78
C GLU A 34 -10.73 4.56 -18.78
N LEU A 35 -9.87 3.79 -18.09
CA LEU A 35 -10.05 2.34 -17.92
C LEU A 35 -11.26 2.00 -17.04
N GLU A 36 -11.48 2.73 -15.94
CA GLU A 36 -12.65 2.56 -15.08
C GLU A 36 -13.95 2.91 -15.83
N GLN A 37 -13.95 3.98 -16.62
CA GLN A 37 -15.07 4.35 -17.49
C GLN A 37 -15.29 3.30 -18.60
N LEU A 38 -14.23 2.78 -19.24
CA LEU A 38 -14.34 1.74 -20.27
C LEU A 38 -14.96 0.44 -19.71
N ALA A 39 -14.60 0.08 -18.47
CA ALA A 39 -15.18 -1.06 -17.77
C ALA A 39 -16.65 -0.84 -17.37
N LEU A 40 -17.03 0.38 -16.98
CA LEU A 40 -18.44 0.72 -16.74
C LEU A 40 -19.27 0.69 -18.03
N HIS A 41 -18.72 1.19 -19.15
CA HIS A 41 -19.34 1.06 -20.49
C HIS A 41 -19.49 -0.41 -20.91
N PHE A 42 -18.55 -1.27 -20.53
CA PHE A 42 -18.66 -2.72 -20.75
C PHE A 42 -19.80 -3.33 -19.93
N VAL A 43 -19.93 -2.97 -18.64
CA VAL A 43 -21.05 -3.40 -17.79
C VAL A 43 -22.40 -2.93 -18.35
N ASP A 44 -22.51 -1.69 -18.82
CA ASP A 44 -23.75 -1.19 -19.42
C ASP A 44 -24.15 -1.93 -20.70
N ARG A 45 -23.17 -2.37 -21.51
CA ARG A 45 -23.43 -3.22 -22.68
C ARG A 45 -23.90 -4.62 -22.31
N LEU A 46 -23.46 -5.19 -21.19
CA LEU A 46 -23.94 -6.52 -20.73
C LEU A 46 -25.43 -6.52 -20.41
N LYS A 47 -25.99 -5.38 -19.92
CA LYS A 47 -27.43 -5.26 -19.59
C LYS A 47 -28.36 -5.53 -20.76
N LEU A 48 -27.85 -5.44 -21.99
CA LEU A 48 -28.60 -5.64 -23.24
C LEU A 48 -28.42 -7.05 -23.83
N LEU A 49 -27.58 -7.90 -23.23
CA LEU A 49 -27.22 -9.21 -23.75
C LEU A 49 -27.74 -10.33 -22.85
N ASN A 50 -28.56 -11.21 -23.43
CA ASN A 50 -29.08 -12.39 -22.77
C ASN A 50 -28.59 -13.71 -23.39
N SER A 51 -27.79 -13.66 -24.47
CA SER A 51 -27.20 -14.86 -25.09
C SER A 51 -25.78 -15.13 -24.56
N PRO A 52 -25.47 -16.36 -24.10
CA PRO A 52 -24.12 -16.72 -23.69
C PRO A 52 -23.07 -16.49 -24.80
N ASP A 53 -23.41 -16.76 -26.06
CA ASP A 53 -22.48 -16.56 -27.18
C ASP A 53 -22.22 -15.07 -27.48
N GLU A 54 -23.22 -14.20 -27.31
CA GLU A 54 -23.05 -12.75 -27.45
C GLU A 54 -22.19 -12.19 -26.30
N ILE A 55 -22.44 -12.63 -25.07
CA ILE A 55 -21.63 -12.26 -23.90
C ILE A 55 -20.18 -12.73 -24.10
N LYS A 56 -19.97 -13.93 -24.62
CA LYS A 56 -18.64 -14.49 -24.94
C LYS A 56 -17.94 -13.70 -26.05
N ALA A 57 -18.64 -13.34 -27.12
CA ALA A 57 -18.12 -12.51 -28.20
C ALA A 57 -17.73 -11.11 -27.69
N LEU A 58 -18.56 -10.51 -26.83
CA LEU A 58 -18.27 -9.24 -26.16
C LEU A 58 -17.02 -9.32 -25.28
N CYS A 59 -16.87 -10.37 -24.46
CA CYS A 59 -15.66 -10.59 -23.64
C CYS A 59 -14.41 -10.70 -24.50
N LYS A 60 -14.47 -11.48 -25.59
CA LYS A 60 -13.34 -11.64 -26.53
C LYS A 60 -12.95 -10.31 -27.18
N ALA A 61 -13.92 -9.53 -27.64
CA ALA A 61 -13.69 -8.22 -28.24
C ALA A 61 -13.06 -7.22 -27.25
N GLU A 62 -13.46 -7.27 -25.96
CA GLU A 62 -12.88 -6.41 -24.92
C GLU A 62 -11.43 -6.79 -24.59
N ILE A 63 -11.12 -8.09 -24.48
CA ILE A 63 -9.75 -8.57 -24.29
C ILE A 63 -8.88 -8.16 -25.49
N GLN A 64 -9.36 -8.36 -26.72
CA GLN A 64 -8.63 -7.99 -27.94
C GLN A 64 -8.35 -6.48 -28.01
N LEU A 65 -9.32 -5.64 -27.63
CA LEU A 65 -9.12 -4.19 -27.50
C LEU A 65 -8.02 -3.86 -26.48
N LEU A 66 -8.02 -4.51 -25.32
CA LEU A 66 -6.96 -4.31 -24.32
C LEU A 66 -5.59 -4.82 -24.82
N GLU A 67 -5.54 -5.84 -25.66
CA GLU A 67 -4.30 -6.39 -26.25
C GLU A 67 -3.64 -5.47 -27.29
N GLU A 68 -4.37 -4.55 -27.93
CA GLU A 68 -3.79 -3.48 -28.78
C GLU A 68 -2.74 -2.65 -28.01
N GLY A 69 -2.85 -2.60 -26.69
CA GLY A 69 -2.01 -1.80 -25.82
C GLY A 69 -1.26 -2.57 -24.74
N TYR A 70 -1.92 -3.47 -24.02
CA TYR A 70 -1.39 -4.04 -22.80
C TYR A 70 -0.79 -5.43 -23.05
N PRO A 71 0.40 -5.73 -22.50
CA PRO A 71 0.90 -7.11 -22.46
C PRO A 71 -0.10 -8.00 -21.72
N GLN A 72 -0.30 -9.24 -22.17
CA GLN A 72 -1.30 -10.16 -21.61
C GLN A 72 -1.16 -10.33 -20.08
N ALA A 73 0.06 -10.39 -19.56
CA ALA A 73 0.34 -10.42 -18.12
C ALA A 73 -0.24 -9.20 -17.34
N THR A 74 -0.31 -8.02 -17.98
CA THR A 74 -0.92 -6.81 -17.40
C THR A 74 -2.45 -6.89 -17.46
N ILE A 75 -3.01 -7.42 -18.54
CA ILE A 75 -4.45 -7.63 -18.71
C ILE A 75 -4.95 -8.64 -17.67
N ALA A 76 -4.31 -9.81 -17.62
CA ALA A 76 -4.56 -10.89 -16.68
C ALA A 76 -4.44 -10.45 -15.21
N GLY A 77 -3.38 -9.69 -14.88
CA GLY A 77 -3.06 -9.33 -13.49
C GLY A 77 -3.78 -8.10 -12.94
N ASN A 78 -4.17 -7.13 -13.79
CA ASN A 78 -4.71 -5.84 -13.35
C ASN A 78 -6.07 -5.50 -13.98
N GLN A 79 -6.21 -5.65 -15.31
CA GLN A 79 -7.37 -5.11 -16.03
C GLN A 79 -8.59 -6.02 -15.87
N ILE A 80 -8.45 -7.33 -16.11
CA ILE A 80 -9.52 -8.32 -15.88
C ILE A 80 -10.00 -8.26 -14.41
N PRO A 81 -9.12 -8.27 -13.38
CA PRO A 81 -9.54 -8.08 -11.98
C PRO A 81 -10.18 -6.73 -11.61
N LEU A 82 -10.08 -5.70 -12.47
CA LEU A 82 -10.86 -4.47 -12.33
C LEU A 82 -12.26 -4.65 -12.90
N TYR A 83 -12.37 -5.15 -14.12
CA TYR A 83 -13.65 -5.39 -14.79
C TYR A 83 -14.52 -6.37 -13.99
N ARG A 84 -13.95 -7.52 -13.58
CA ARG A 84 -14.64 -8.53 -12.76
C ARG A 84 -15.24 -7.93 -11.49
N ARG A 85 -14.50 -7.10 -10.78
CA ARG A 85 -15.01 -6.43 -9.57
C ARG A 85 -16.17 -5.49 -9.89
N LEU A 86 -16.10 -4.70 -10.96
CA LEU A 86 -17.19 -3.80 -11.36
C LEU A 86 -18.44 -4.57 -11.82
N ILE A 87 -18.26 -5.77 -12.38
CA ILE A 87 -19.35 -6.70 -12.70
C ILE A 87 -19.93 -7.29 -11.40
N GLU A 88 -19.10 -7.78 -10.49
CA GLU A 88 -19.50 -8.32 -9.18
C GLU A 88 -20.26 -7.26 -8.36
N ASP A 89 -19.76 -6.02 -8.34
CA ASP A 89 -20.42 -4.86 -7.72
C ASP A 89 -21.76 -4.56 -8.42
N ALA A 90 -21.83 -4.57 -9.76
CA ALA A 90 -23.05 -4.33 -10.52
C ALA A 90 -24.13 -5.41 -10.33
N VAL A 91 -23.72 -6.68 -10.19
CA VAL A 91 -24.62 -7.79 -9.83
C VAL A 91 -25.13 -7.59 -8.40
N LYS A 92 -24.23 -7.31 -7.45
CA LYS A 92 -24.59 -7.09 -6.04
C LYS A 92 -25.53 -5.90 -5.83
N THR A 93 -25.43 -4.84 -6.63
CA THR A 93 -26.33 -3.68 -6.59
C THR A 93 -27.60 -3.84 -7.42
N GLY A 94 -27.83 -5.00 -8.05
CA GLY A 94 -28.97 -5.23 -8.97
C GLY A 94 -28.91 -4.37 -10.25
N THR A 95 -27.77 -3.74 -10.53
CA THR A 95 -27.54 -2.94 -11.75
C THR A 95 -27.35 -3.83 -12.98
N LEU A 96 -26.80 -5.04 -12.80
CA LEU A 96 -26.78 -6.11 -13.79
C LEU A 96 -27.63 -7.26 -13.22
N LEU A 97 -28.83 -7.45 -13.78
CA LEU A 97 -29.77 -8.48 -13.32
C LEU A 97 -29.30 -9.86 -13.79
N LEU A 98 -29.36 -10.85 -12.89
CA LEU A 98 -29.14 -12.25 -13.22
C LEU A 98 -30.45 -12.87 -13.71
N THR A 99 -30.42 -13.49 -14.89
CA THR A 99 -31.55 -14.21 -15.48
C THR A 99 -31.11 -15.62 -15.89
N ASN A 100 -32.04 -16.51 -16.18
CA ASN A 100 -31.73 -17.89 -16.58
C ASN A 100 -30.97 -17.97 -17.92
N GLU A 101 -31.04 -16.92 -18.73
CA GLU A 101 -30.38 -16.82 -20.03
C GLU A 101 -28.96 -16.23 -19.93
N ASN A 102 -28.73 -15.28 -19.02
CA ASN A 102 -27.45 -14.57 -18.88
C ASN A 102 -26.54 -15.08 -17.74
N SER A 103 -27.01 -16.04 -16.94
CA SER A 103 -26.31 -16.58 -15.77
C SER A 103 -26.45 -18.10 -15.65
N HIS A 104 -25.63 -18.68 -14.78
CA HIS A 104 -25.65 -20.11 -14.47
C HIS A 104 -25.32 -20.38 -13.00
N VAL A 105 -25.63 -21.58 -12.51
CA VAL A 105 -25.32 -21.99 -11.13
C VAL A 105 -23.89 -22.54 -11.06
N VAL A 106 -23.05 -21.89 -10.28
CA VAL A 106 -21.69 -22.34 -9.94
C VAL A 106 -21.73 -23.06 -8.59
N THR A 107 -21.24 -24.30 -8.56
CA THR A 107 -20.96 -25.02 -7.32
C THR A 107 -19.57 -24.66 -6.81
N TRP A 108 -19.47 -24.38 -5.51
CA TRP A 108 -18.21 -24.07 -4.85
C TRP A 108 -18.00 -24.90 -3.58
N THR A 109 -16.74 -25.04 -3.17
CA THR A 109 -16.35 -25.68 -1.91
C THR A 109 -15.47 -24.72 -1.12
N LYS A 110 -15.88 -24.35 0.09
CA LYS A 110 -15.03 -23.55 1.00
C LYS A 110 -13.79 -24.37 1.38
N ARG A 111 -12.61 -23.91 0.97
CA ARG A 111 -11.33 -24.62 1.18
C ARG A 111 -11.02 -24.97 2.64
N ASN A 112 -11.52 -24.17 3.58
CA ASN A 112 -11.19 -24.32 5.01
C ASN A 112 -12.15 -25.25 5.75
N THR A 113 -13.41 -25.35 5.30
CA THR A 113 -14.47 -26.12 5.98
C THR A 113 -14.96 -27.34 5.20
N GLY A 114 -14.60 -27.46 3.91
CA GLY A 114 -15.15 -28.48 3.01
C GLY A 114 -16.62 -28.25 2.64
N GLU A 115 -17.24 -27.19 3.15
CA GLU A 115 -18.65 -26.85 2.95
C GLU A 115 -18.94 -26.58 1.46
N LEU A 116 -19.92 -27.30 0.92
CA LEU A 116 -20.42 -27.11 -0.43
C LEU A 116 -21.50 -26.03 -0.44
N GLY A 117 -21.44 -25.17 -1.44
CA GLY A 117 -22.47 -24.17 -1.71
C GLY A 117 -22.70 -23.98 -3.20
N GLN A 118 -23.75 -23.22 -3.50
CA GLN A 118 -24.11 -22.83 -4.85
C GLN A 118 -24.30 -21.31 -4.89
N THR A 119 -23.93 -20.70 -6.00
CA THR A 119 -24.21 -19.29 -6.29
C THR A 119 -24.56 -19.13 -7.76
N GLN A 120 -25.41 -18.16 -8.09
CA GLN A 120 -25.73 -17.83 -9.48
C GLN A 120 -24.74 -16.79 -9.97
N GLU A 121 -24.02 -17.07 -11.07
CA GLU A 121 -23.02 -16.18 -11.65
C GLU A 121 -23.34 -15.83 -13.11
N HIS A 122 -23.18 -14.56 -13.47
CA HIS A 122 -23.33 -14.08 -14.84
C HIS A 122 -22.23 -14.67 -15.75
N PHE A 123 -22.57 -15.16 -16.95
CA PHE A 123 -21.63 -15.86 -17.86
C PHE A 123 -20.34 -15.07 -18.19
N VAL A 124 -20.40 -13.74 -18.11
CA VAL A 124 -19.23 -12.86 -18.25
C VAL A 124 -18.09 -13.21 -17.28
N LEU A 125 -18.39 -13.71 -16.08
CA LEU A 125 -17.37 -14.11 -15.10
C LEU A 125 -16.64 -15.40 -15.51
N ASP A 126 -17.16 -16.13 -16.48
CA ASP A 126 -16.48 -17.26 -17.12
C ASP A 126 -15.76 -16.89 -18.41
N TYR A 127 -16.31 -15.96 -19.20
CA TYR A 127 -15.72 -15.61 -20.50
C TYR A 127 -14.71 -14.46 -20.44
N LEU A 128 -14.76 -13.60 -19.42
CA LEU A 128 -13.79 -12.52 -19.20
C LEU A 128 -12.57 -13.03 -18.40
N LYS A 129 -11.88 -14.01 -18.97
CA LYS A 129 -10.61 -14.57 -18.50
C LYS A 129 -9.82 -15.15 -19.68
N TYR A 130 -8.51 -15.25 -19.55
CA TYR A 130 -7.70 -16.01 -20.52
C TYR A 130 -7.93 -17.52 -20.38
N ASP A 131 -7.56 -18.28 -21.40
CA ASP A 131 -7.50 -19.74 -21.28
C ASP A 131 -6.39 -20.19 -20.31
N GLN A 132 -6.49 -21.46 -19.89
CA GLN A 132 -5.56 -22.04 -18.92
C GLN A 132 -4.11 -22.07 -19.42
N VAL A 133 -3.90 -22.26 -20.73
CA VAL A 133 -2.57 -22.33 -21.34
C VAL A 133 -1.88 -20.96 -21.27
N THR A 134 -2.59 -19.90 -21.61
CA THR A 134 -2.12 -18.51 -21.52
C THR A 134 -1.80 -18.12 -20.07
N TYR A 135 -2.66 -18.48 -19.10
CA TYR A 135 -2.36 -18.28 -17.68
C TYR A 135 -1.14 -19.08 -17.19
N GLN A 136 -0.94 -20.29 -17.71
CA GLN A 136 0.26 -21.11 -17.41
C GLN A 136 1.52 -20.49 -18.01
N GLN A 137 1.47 -19.99 -19.26
CA GLN A 137 2.58 -19.29 -19.91
C GLN A 137 2.97 -18.03 -19.14
N ILE A 138 2.01 -17.13 -18.85
CA ILE A 138 2.23 -15.90 -18.08
C ILE A 138 2.87 -16.21 -16.71
N ARG A 139 2.44 -17.29 -16.06
CA ARG A 139 3.04 -17.76 -14.80
C ARG A 139 4.46 -18.29 -15.01
N GLY A 140 4.70 -19.08 -16.05
CA GLY A 140 5.99 -19.63 -16.41
C GLY A 140 7.03 -18.55 -16.67
N GLU A 141 6.69 -17.55 -17.47
CA GLU A 141 7.52 -16.35 -17.72
C GLU A 141 7.83 -15.61 -16.41
N GLY A 142 6.83 -15.41 -15.55
CA GLY A 142 6.99 -14.79 -14.24
C GLY A 142 7.92 -15.56 -13.30
N THR A 143 7.84 -16.90 -13.30
CA THR A 143 8.71 -17.80 -12.54
C THR A 143 10.13 -17.79 -13.09
N ALA A 144 10.32 -17.95 -14.40
CA ALA A 144 11.65 -17.91 -15.03
C ALA A 144 12.36 -16.57 -14.78
N ALA A 145 11.62 -15.46 -14.91
CA ALA A 145 12.11 -14.12 -14.58
C ALA A 145 12.28 -13.87 -13.07
N ASN A 146 11.82 -14.76 -12.18
CA ASN A 146 12.16 -14.74 -10.76
C ASN A 146 13.42 -15.55 -10.49
N ASN A 147 13.48 -16.81 -10.96
CA ASN A 147 14.61 -17.72 -10.80
C ASN A 147 15.91 -17.05 -11.27
N SER A 148 15.89 -16.45 -12.47
CA SER A 148 17.03 -15.69 -13.01
C SER A 148 17.54 -14.56 -12.09
N ARG A 149 16.71 -13.98 -11.21
CA ARG A 149 17.16 -13.00 -10.19
C ARG A 149 17.74 -13.66 -8.94
N GLN A 150 17.26 -14.85 -8.59
CA GLN A 150 17.78 -15.65 -7.49
C GLN A 150 19.18 -16.19 -7.86
N ASP A 151 19.37 -16.56 -9.13
CA ASP A 151 20.66 -16.97 -9.69
C ASP A 151 21.65 -15.79 -9.81
N ASN A 152 21.16 -14.54 -9.83
CA ASN A 152 21.94 -13.32 -10.03
C ASN A 152 21.73 -12.29 -8.89
N LEU A 153 21.98 -12.73 -7.65
CA LEU A 153 21.80 -11.91 -6.44
C LEU A 153 22.58 -10.59 -6.48
N GLN A 154 21.88 -9.49 -6.24
CA GLN A 154 22.46 -8.16 -6.28
C GLN A 154 23.12 -7.77 -4.94
N PRO A 155 24.33 -7.18 -4.93
CA PRO A 155 25.02 -6.80 -3.70
C PRO A 155 24.34 -5.60 -3.01
N VAL A 156 24.27 -5.63 -1.68
CA VAL A 156 23.83 -4.50 -0.84
C VAL A 156 24.82 -4.30 0.31
N PRO A 157 25.42 -3.11 0.49
CA PRO A 157 26.32 -2.83 1.60
C PRO A 157 25.53 -2.74 2.91
N LEU A 158 25.73 -3.70 3.82
CA LEU A 158 24.92 -3.88 5.01
C LEU A 158 24.90 -2.63 5.90
N GLN A 159 26.08 -2.16 6.32
CA GLN A 159 26.19 -1.05 7.27
C GLN A 159 25.57 0.23 6.71
N ARG A 160 25.93 0.60 5.47
CA ARG A 160 25.40 1.80 4.80
C ARG A 160 23.87 1.76 4.63
N TYR A 161 23.28 0.58 4.42
CA TYR A 161 21.82 0.42 4.38
C TYR A 161 21.18 0.68 5.76
N LEU A 162 21.76 0.12 6.83
CA LEU A 162 21.27 0.31 8.19
C LEU A 162 21.42 1.75 8.67
N ASP A 163 22.60 2.36 8.47
CA ASP A 163 22.86 3.76 8.83
C ASP A 163 21.84 4.70 8.17
N THR A 164 21.62 4.53 6.85
CA THR A 164 20.61 5.29 6.09
C THR A 164 19.21 5.08 6.66
N ALA A 165 18.83 3.84 6.99
CA ALA A 165 17.52 3.56 7.56
C ALA A 165 17.32 4.18 8.96
N VAL A 166 18.38 4.22 9.79
CA VAL A 166 18.36 4.85 11.13
C VAL A 166 18.29 6.38 11.02
N GLU A 167 19.05 7.00 10.12
CA GLU A 167 18.98 8.44 9.84
C GLU A 167 17.57 8.86 9.39
N LEU A 168 16.97 8.10 8.47
CA LEU A 168 15.62 8.34 7.99
C LEU A 168 14.55 8.11 9.08
N LEU A 169 14.79 7.21 10.04
CA LEU A 169 13.90 7.00 11.19
C LEU A 169 13.90 8.22 12.14
N ALA A 170 15.06 8.86 12.32
CA ALA A 170 15.20 10.07 13.10
C ALA A 170 14.60 11.32 12.41
N SER A 171 14.59 11.35 11.07
CA SER A 171 14.07 12.47 10.26
C SER A 171 12.62 12.87 10.58
N ASN A 172 12.29 14.16 10.51
CA ASN A 172 10.93 14.68 10.72
C ASN A 172 10.02 14.60 9.49
N ASP A 173 10.52 14.14 8.34
CA ASP A 173 9.74 13.97 7.12
C ASP A 173 8.92 12.68 7.15
N GLU A 174 7.62 12.76 6.84
CA GLU A 174 6.73 11.61 6.90
C GLU A 174 7.12 10.49 5.91
N ARG A 175 7.74 10.86 4.79
CA ARG A 175 8.14 9.91 3.75
C ARG A 175 9.40 9.16 4.19
N HIS A 176 10.36 9.87 4.79
CA HIS A 176 11.57 9.27 5.35
C HIS A 176 11.23 8.27 6.45
N LYS A 177 10.38 8.64 7.42
CA LYS A 177 9.94 7.71 8.47
C LYS A 177 9.22 6.48 7.89
N ALA A 178 8.30 6.66 6.95
CA ALA A 178 7.59 5.54 6.31
C ALA A 178 8.55 4.56 5.60
N ILE A 179 9.60 5.09 4.95
CA ILE A 179 10.66 4.30 4.31
C ILE A 179 11.49 3.55 5.35
N ALA A 180 11.95 4.24 6.39
CA ALA A 180 12.74 3.66 7.47
C ALA A 180 12.01 2.51 8.17
N ILE A 181 10.76 2.72 8.58
CA ILE A 181 9.96 1.69 9.27
C ILE A 181 9.75 0.48 8.34
N ALA A 182 9.45 0.68 7.05
CA ALA A 182 9.31 -0.42 6.10
C ALA A 182 10.63 -1.18 5.85
N ALA A 183 11.77 -0.48 5.82
CA ALA A 183 13.10 -1.05 5.69
C ALA A 183 13.52 -1.87 6.92
N LEU A 184 13.20 -1.39 8.12
CA LEU A 184 13.64 -1.97 9.40
C LEU A 184 12.73 -3.09 9.94
N THR A 185 11.46 -3.15 9.51
CA THR A 185 10.46 -4.17 9.95
C THR A 185 10.06 -5.16 8.84
N GLY A 186 10.48 -4.87 7.61
CA GLY A 186 10.00 -5.55 6.40
C GLY A 186 8.50 -5.43 6.17
N ARG A 187 7.72 -4.63 6.91
CA ARG A 187 6.28 -4.48 6.68
C ARG A 187 6.01 -3.81 5.34
N ARG A 188 4.83 -4.07 4.75
CA ARG A 188 4.40 -3.30 3.58
C ARG A 188 4.15 -1.88 4.01
N HIS A 189 4.48 -0.92 3.16
CA HIS A 189 4.33 0.50 3.47
C HIS A 189 2.87 0.89 3.80
N THR A 190 1.87 0.25 3.20
CA THR A 190 0.45 0.42 3.57
C THR A 190 0.07 -0.25 4.89
N GLU A 191 0.82 -1.24 5.37
CA GLU A 191 0.69 -1.75 6.75
C GLU A 191 1.31 -0.73 7.73
N VAL A 192 2.45 -0.14 7.38
CA VAL A 192 3.11 0.94 8.16
C VAL A 192 2.23 2.20 8.27
N ILE A 193 1.63 2.64 7.17
CA ILE A 193 0.89 3.93 7.10
C ILE A 193 -0.47 3.89 7.79
N SER A 194 -1.33 2.89 7.53
CA SER A 194 -2.75 2.98 7.90
C SER A 194 -3.40 1.78 8.62
N LYS A 195 -2.78 0.59 8.63
CA LYS A 195 -3.46 -0.63 9.15
C LYS A 195 -2.71 -1.42 10.22
N GLY A 196 -1.40 -1.25 10.34
CA GLY A 196 -0.59 -2.00 11.28
C GLY A 196 -0.82 -1.57 12.72
N GLN A 197 -0.65 -2.48 13.67
CA GLN A 197 -0.45 -2.16 15.08
C GLN A 197 0.83 -2.86 15.55
N PHE A 198 1.59 -2.20 16.42
CA PHE A 198 2.91 -2.64 16.86
C PHE A 198 2.99 -2.50 18.39
N GLN A 199 3.54 -3.49 19.06
CA GLN A 199 3.76 -3.50 20.51
C GLN A 199 5.14 -4.09 20.81
N LEU A 200 5.77 -3.68 21.91
CA LEU A 200 7.02 -4.31 22.35
C LEU A 200 6.77 -5.75 22.80
N THR A 201 7.68 -6.65 22.46
CA THR A 201 7.80 -7.95 23.10
C THR A 201 8.83 -7.88 24.23
N ARG A 202 9.12 -9.02 24.88
CA ARG A 202 10.24 -9.14 25.83
C ARG A 202 11.62 -9.17 25.16
N HIS A 203 11.69 -9.40 23.85
CA HIS A 203 12.94 -9.58 23.12
C HIS A 203 13.37 -8.26 22.44
N PRO A 204 14.65 -7.85 22.54
CA PRO A 204 15.10 -6.53 22.09
C PRO A 204 14.99 -6.27 20.58
N TYR A 205 14.74 -7.29 19.75
CA TYR A 205 14.59 -7.17 18.30
C TYR A 205 13.26 -7.75 17.77
N LEU A 206 12.25 -7.94 18.63
CA LEU A 206 10.91 -8.38 18.21
C LEU A 206 9.82 -7.36 18.60
N LEU A 207 8.97 -7.04 17.63
CA LEU A 207 7.69 -6.35 17.83
C LEU A 207 6.54 -7.32 17.59
N HIS A 208 5.49 -7.27 18.41
CA HIS A 208 4.24 -7.93 18.11
C HIS A 208 3.46 -7.11 17.07
N PHE A 209 3.03 -7.73 15.98
CA PHE A 209 2.39 -7.05 14.85
C PHE A 209 1.00 -7.59 14.51
N GLN A 210 0.05 -6.68 14.32
CA GLN A 210 -1.32 -6.94 13.85
C GLN A 210 -1.65 -6.09 12.62
N GLY A 211 -2.67 -6.47 11.84
CA GLY A 211 -3.09 -5.73 10.63
C GLY A 211 -2.44 -6.18 9.31
N GLN A 212 -2.01 -7.44 9.22
CA GLN A 212 -1.37 -8.04 8.04
C GLN A 212 -2.27 -7.98 6.78
N GLN A 213 -1.82 -7.29 5.73
CA GLN A 213 -2.59 -7.19 4.48
C GLN A 213 -2.51 -8.47 3.63
N LYS A 214 -3.48 -8.64 2.73
CA LYS A 214 -3.63 -9.78 1.80
C LYS A 214 -3.87 -11.16 2.46
N LYS A 215 -4.31 -11.22 3.72
CA LYS A 215 -5.09 -12.37 4.20
C LYS A 215 -6.57 -12.11 3.87
N GLN A 216 -7.18 -13.03 3.13
CA GLN A 216 -8.64 -13.20 3.13
C GLN A 216 -8.97 -14.05 4.36
N MET A 217 -9.24 -13.40 5.49
CA MET A 217 -9.96 -14.05 6.60
C MET A 217 -11.45 -14.08 6.23
N GLY A 218 -12.20 -15.04 6.76
CA GLY A 218 -13.66 -14.91 6.80
C GLY A 218 -14.05 -13.70 7.66
N GLU A 219 -15.27 -13.20 7.50
CA GLU A 219 -15.73 -11.92 8.08
C GLU A 219 -15.73 -11.87 9.62
N THR A 220 -15.48 -13.00 10.30
CA THR A 220 -15.66 -13.19 11.75
C THR A 220 -14.38 -13.28 12.58
N GLU A 221 -13.19 -13.39 11.99
CA GLU A 221 -11.93 -13.53 12.75
C GLU A 221 -10.96 -12.37 12.52
N ALA A 222 -10.78 -11.54 13.55
CA ALA A 222 -9.71 -10.56 13.60
C ALA A 222 -8.36 -11.29 13.45
N ALA A 223 -7.54 -10.84 12.49
CA ALA A 223 -6.30 -11.53 12.15
C ALA A 223 -5.34 -11.59 13.35
N SER A 224 -5.11 -12.80 13.86
CA SER A 224 -4.19 -13.05 14.97
C SER A 224 -2.84 -12.39 14.72
N GLY A 225 -2.39 -11.62 15.71
CA GLY A 225 -1.08 -10.99 15.68
C GLY A 225 0.04 -12.01 15.73
N PHE A 226 1.21 -11.62 15.24
CA PHE A 226 2.41 -12.44 15.26
C PHE A 226 3.65 -11.56 15.40
N ASP A 227 4.73 -12.13 15.90
CA ASP A 227 5.94 -11.37 16.17
C ASP A 227 6.78 -11.19 14.90
N ILE A 228 7.38 -10.01 14.76
CA ILE A 228 8.21 -9.61 13.61
C ILE A 228 9.56 -9.11 14.08
N LEU A 229 10.61 -9.45 13.32
CA LEU A 229 11.96 -8.94 13.57
C LEU A 229 12.07 -7.45 13.23
N THR A 230 12.91 -6.77 13.99
CA THR A 230 13.44 -5.45 13.67
C THR A 230 14.94 -5.52 13.43
N LEU A 231 15.45 -4.81 12.42
CA LEU A 231 16.89 -4.81 12.09
C LEU A 231 17.75 -3.95 13.05
N VAL A 232 17.10 -3.17 13.90
CA VAL A 232 17.67 -2.38 15.00
C VAL A 232 16.77 -2.57 16.24
N PRO A 233 17.15 -2.14 17.45
CA PRO A 233 16.36 -2.41 18.66
C PRO A 233 14.89 -2.01 18.54
N ALA A 234 13.99 -2.91 18.92
CA ALA A 234 12.55 -2.79 18.77
C ALA A 234 11.98 -1.52 19.43
N ALA A 235 12.53 -1.10 20.56
CA ALA A 235 12.19 0.15 21.23
C ALA A 235 12.44 1.39 20.35
N GLN A 236 13.59 1.45 19.67
CA GLN A 236 13.93 2.54 18.75
C GLN A 236 12.98 2.57 17.54
N VAL A 237 12.61 1.39 17.01
CA VAL A 237 11.66 1.29 15.90
C VAL A 237 10.25 1.71 16.34
N LEU A 238 9.80 1.29 17.51
CA LEU A 238 8.47 1.65 18.03
C LEU A 238 8.36 3.15 18.29
N GLU A 239 9.36 3.78 18.92
CA GLU A 239 9.41 5.23 19.09
C GLU A 239 9.34 5.95 17.73
N GLY A 240 10.04 5.43 16.72
CA GLY A 240 9.95 5.94 15.35
C GLY A 240 8.55 5.81 14.74
N ILE A 241 7.82 4.72 15.02
CA ILE A 241 6.44 4.49 14.60
C ILE A 241 5.47 5.43 15.31
N GLU A 242 5.62 5.64 16.62
CA GLU A 242 4.78 6.55 17.42
C GLU A 242 4.97 8.00 16.95
N ARG A 243 6.21 8.46 16.80
CA ARG A 243 6.54 9.78 16.23
C ARG A 243 6.00 9.93 14.79
N PHE A 244 5.99 8.86 14.00
CA PHE A 244 5.42 8.86 12.64
C PHE A 244 3.89 9.02 12.64
N ARG A 245 3.18 8.33 13.53
CA ARG A 245 1.71 8.43 13.68
C ARG A 245 1.27 9.78 14.21
N ALA A 246 2.08 10.40 15.07
CA ALA A 246 1.84 11.75 15.58
C ALA A 246 1.97 12.85 14.51
N LEU A 247 2.47 12.56 13.31
CA LEU A 247 2.52 13.55 12.23
C LEU A 247 1.10 13.82 11.69
N PRO A 248 0.63 15.08 11.62
CA PRO A 248 -0.75 15.40 11.20
C PRO A 248 -1.15 14.84 9.83
N ALA A 249 -0.19 14.76 8.89
CA ALA A 249 -0.40 14.20 7.57
C ALA A 249 -0.64 12.67 7.56
N ILE A 250 -0.21 11.97 8.62
CA ILE A 250 -0.33 10.52 8.79
C ILE A 250 -1.54 10.17 9.66
N GLN A 251 -1.81 10.95 10.71
CA GLN A 251 -2.99 10.78 11.55
C GLN A 251 -4.30 10.82 10.73
N GLN A 252 -4.38 11.68 9.71
CA GLN A 252 -5.51 11.76 8.76
C GLN A 252 -5.67 10.54 7.83
N LEU A 253 -4.72 9.59 7.88
CA LEU A 253 -4.65 8.40 7.05
C LEU A 253 -4.83 7.10 7.84
N GLU A 254 -5.03 7.17 9.16
CA GLU A 254 -5.31 5.99 9.99
C GLU A 254 -6.62 5.31 9.57
N GLY A 255 -6.63 3.97 9.48
CA GLY A 255 -7.76 3.17 9.00
C GLY A 255 -8.06 3.29 7.49
N VAL A 256 -7.51 4.29 6.80
CA VAL A 256 -7.80 4.57 5.39
C VAL A 256 -7.33 3.43 4.48
N ASP A 257 -8.17 3.05 3.50
CA ASP A 257 -7.83 1.95 2.61
C ASP A 257 -6.69 2.29 1.63
N SER A 258 -5.91 1.26 1.30
CA SER A 258 -4.82 1.28 0.32
C SER A 258 -5.18 1.87 -1.06
N LYS A 259 -6.46 1.85 -1.45
CA LYS A 259 -6.96 2.40 -2.72
C LYS A 259 -7.22 3.91 -2.68
N ASP A 260 -7.30 4.53 -1.50
CA ASP A 260 -7.60 5.96 -1.33
C ASP A 260 -6.61 6.84 -2.13
N PRO A 261 -7.09 7.89 -2.84
CA PRO A 261 -6.22 8.80 -3.58
C PRO A 261 -5.08 9.42 -2.76
N ARG A 262 -5.30 9.73 -1.48
CA ARG A 262 -4.31 10.31 -0.55
C ARG A 262 -3.16 9.34 -0.30
N ILE A 263 -3.49 8.08 0.05
CA ILE A 263 -2.51 7.00 0.19
C ILE A 263 -1.73 6.80 -1.11
N ARG A 264 -2.40 6.80 -2.27
CA ARG A 264 -1.74 6.65 -3.58
C ARG A 264 -0.76 7.80 -3.90
N VAL A 265 -1.13 9.04 -3.60
CA VAL A 265 -0.25 10.21 -3.78
C VAL A 265 0.97 10.13 -2.85
N LEU A 266 0.76 9.78 -1.58
CA LEU A 266 1.85 9.58 -0.62
C LEU A 266 2.79 8.45 -1.08
N ASN A 267 2.27 7.29 -1.47
CA ASN A 267 3.06 6.17 -2.01
C ASN A 267 3.91 6.57 -3.22
N THR A 268 3.36 7.39 -4.13
CA THR A 268 4.10 7.88 -5.30
C THR A 268 5.26 8.80 -4.92
N ARG A 269 5.11 9.60 -3.85
CA ARG A 269 6.20 10.42 -3.29
C ARG A 269 7.24 9.55 -2.59
N ILE A 270 6.79 8.56 -1.81
CA ILE A 270 7.64 7.59 -1.12
C ILE A 270 8.52 6.81 -2.11
N ASP A 271 7.96 6.25 -3.20
CA ASP A 271 8.75 5.53 -4.21
C ASP A 271 9.76 6.45 -4.93
N ARG A 272 9.48 7.75 -5.06
CA ARG A 272 10.45 8.73 -5.57
C ARG A 272 11.59 8.95 -4.58
N GLU A 273 11.30 9.10 -3.29
CA GLU A 273 12.35 9.24 -2.26
C GLU A 273 13.16 7.95 -2.11
N VAL A 274 12.55 6.76 -2.17
CA VAL A 274 13.29 5.48 -2.20
C VAL A 274 14.26 5.43 -3.37
N LYS A 275 13.86 5.91 -4.56
CA LYS A 275 14.79 6.02 -5.70
C LYS A 275 15.98 6.92 -5.35
N CYS A 276 15.75 8.13 -4.86
CA CYS A 276 16.84 9.06 -4.56
C CYS A 276 17.75 8.57 -3.42
N LEU A 277 17.17 8.03 -2.34
CA LEU A 277 17.87 7.64 -1.11
C LEU A 277 18.59 6.30 -1.21
N PHE A 278 18.04 5.32 -1.95
CA PHE A 278 18.60 3.96 -2.02
C PHE A 278 19.11 3.56 -3.41
N GLN A 279 18.47 3.99 -4.50
CA GLN A 279 18.93 3.63 -5.85
C GLN A 279 20.02 4.58 -6.35
N ASP A 280 19.73 5.88 -6.39
CA ASP A 280 20.61 6.88 -6.99
C ASP A 280 21.88 7.09 -6.12
N SER A 281 21.83 6.71 -4.83
CA SER A 281 22.96 6.63 -3.91
C SER A 281 23.82 5.36 -4.07
N GLY A 282 23.36 4.37 -4.85
CA GLY A 282 24.05 3.10 -5.07
C GLY A 282 23.95 2.07 -3.93
N ILE A 283 23.03 2.24 -2.97
CA ILE A 283 22.87 1.30 -1.84
C ILE A 283 22.09 0.05 -2.28
N VAL A 284 21.03 0.19 -3.09
CA VAL A 284 20.18 -0.92 -3.54
C VAL A 284 20.17 -0.96 -5.08
N PRO A 285 20.74 -1.99 -5.71
CA PRO A 285 20.71 -2.12 -7.16
C PRO A 285 19.30 -2.37 -7.72
N VAL A 286 19.07 -1.89 -8.95
CA VAL A 286 17.85 -2.18 -9.71
C VAL A 286 17.90 -3.60 -10.25
N LEU A 287 16.96 -4.45 -9.82
CA LEU A 287 16.88 -5.84 -10.31
C LEU A 287 16.56 -5.89 -11.82
N ALA A 288 17.12 -6.87 -12.52
CA ALA A 288 16.86 -7.12 -13.95
C ALA A 288 15.36 -7.07 -14.32
N GLY A 289 15.01 -6.45 -15.45
CA GLY A 289 13.62 -6.27 -15.86
C GLY A 289 12.76 -5.39 -14.94
N LYS A 290 13.36 -4.58 -14.05
CA LYS A 290 12.71 -3.48 -13.32
C LYS A 290 13.32 -2.15 -13.74
N LYS A 291 12.56 -1.07 -13.56
CA LYS A 291 12.95 0.30 -13.96
C LYS A 291 13.50 1.11 -12.80
N THR A 292 13.07 0.82 -11.58
CA THR A 292 13.50 1.48 -10.35
C THR A 292 13.47 0.51 -9.17
N VAL A 293 14.17 0.88 -8.09
CA VAL A 293 13.87 0.40 -6.74
C VAL A 293 12.57 1.05 -6.27
N SER A 294 11.69 0.26 -5.65
CA SER A 294 10.47 0.74 -4.98
C SER A 294 10.51 0.35 -3.51
N ILE A 295 9.67 0.95 -2.66
CA ILE A 295 9.63 0.62 -1.23
C ILE A 295 9.40 -0.88 -0.96
N HIS A 296 8.66 -1.56 -1.85
CA HIS A 296 8.45 -3.00 -1.75
C HIS A 296 9.73 -3.83 -1.95
N ARG A 297 10.76 -3.30 -2.62
CA ARG A 297 12.06 -3.97 -2.77
C ARG A 297 12.91 -3.92 -1.51
N LEU A 298 12.70 -2.92 -0.65
CA LEU A 298 13.34 -2.84 0.67
C LEU A 298 12.93 -4.03 1.56
N ARG A 299 11.72 -4.60 1.39
CA ARG A 299 11.30 -5.85 2.05
C ARG A 299 12.12 -7.08 1.62
N GLY A 300 12.70 -7.07 0.41
CA GLY A 300 13.64 -8.10 -0.04
C GLY A 300 15.02 -7.94 0.59
N VAL A 301 15.51 -6.69 0.67
CA VAL A 301 16.77 -6.37 1.36
C VAL A 301 16.67 -6.71 2.85
N TYR A 302 15.57 -6.30 3.51
CA TYR A 302 15.22 -6.72 4.87
C TYR A 302 15.30 -8.24 5.04
N GLY A 303 14.80 -9.02 4.08
CA GLY A 303 14.85 -10.48 4.14
C GLY A 303 16.28 -11.02 4.22
N ALA A 304 17.16 -10.53 3.35
CA ALA A 304 18.59 -10.91 3.38
C ALA A 304 19.27 -10.49 4.70
N ILE A 305 18.99 -9.29 5.21
CA ILE A 305 19.55 -8.81 6.49
C ILE A 305 19.02 -9.64 7.66
N ALA A 306 17.71 -9.89 7.74
CA ALA A 306 17.14 -10.67 8.83
C ALA A 306 17.66 -12.11 8.87
N ILE A 307 17.93 -12.71 7.70
CA ILE A 307 18.58 -14.03 7.60
C ILE A 307 20.01 -13.96 8.17
N HIS A 308 20.82 -13.02 7.68
CA HIS A 308 22.21 -12.87 8.11
C HIS A 308 22.32 -12.60 9.62
N LEU A 309 21.49 -11.71 10.16
CA LEU A 309 21.52 -11.34 11.57
C LEU A 309 20.91 -12.40 12.50
N PHE A 310 19.84 -13.08 12.09
CA PHE A 310 18.98 -13.81 13.03
C PHE A 310 18.55 -15.23 12.62
N CYS A 311 18.83 -15.72 11.40
CA CYS A 311 18.48 -17.10 11.04
C CYS A 311 19.45 -18.09 11.68
N PRO A 312 19.00 -19.08 12.49
CA PRO A 312 19.89 -20.13 12.97
C PRO A 312 20.49 -20.93 11.81
N PRO A 313 21.76 -21.35 11.87
CA PRO A 313 22.39 -22.15 10.82
C PRO A 313 21.75 -23.54 10.64
N THR A 314 20.97 -23.99 11.63
CA THR A 314 20.17 -25.22 11.59
C THR A 314 18.80 -25.04 10.89
N LYS A 315 18.39 -23.81 10.56
CA LYS A 315 17.06 -23.50 10.01
C LYS A 315 17.13 -23.01 8.58
N HIS A 316 16.32 -23.61 7.70
CA HIS A 316 16.26 -23.21 6.29
C HIS A 316 15.70 -21.78 6.12
N GLU A 317 16.44 -20.91 5.44
CA GLU A 317 16.15 -19.48 5.24
C GLU A 317 14.71 -19.19 4.80
N HIS A 318 14.20 -19.92 3.80
CA HIS A 318 12.82 -19.78 3.32
C HIS A 318 11.76 -20.03 4.41
N ARG A 319 11.97 -21.03 5.29
CA ARG A 319 11.06 -21.33 6.42
C ARG A 319 11.16 -20.26 7.50
N PHE A 320 12.36 -19.75 7.76
CA PHE A 320 12.60 -18.63 8.68
C PHE A 320 11.91 -17.35 8.18
N LEU A 321 12.19 -16.92 6.94
CA LEU A 321 11.69 -15.66 6.41
C LEU A 321 10.17 -15.67 6.20
N GLN A 322 9.56 -16.79 5.78
CA GLN A 322 8.11 -16.83 5.54
C GLN A 322 7.26 -16.64 6.81
N HIS A 323 7.78 -17.06 7.97
CA HIS A 323 7.17 -16.82 9.28
C HIS A 323 7.14 -15.31 9.56
N TYR A 324 8.30 -14.65 9.59
CA TYR A 324 8.37 -13.22 9.91
C TYR A 324 7.73 -12.33 8.85
N LEU A 325 7.63 -12.77 7.59
CA LEU A 325 6.85 -12.07 6.55
C LEU A 325 5.33 -12.31 6.65
N GLY A 326 4.85 -13.15 7.57
CA GLY A 326 3.43 -13.43 7.79
C GLY A 326 2.76 -14.24 6.67
N HIS A 327 3.54 -15.00 5.90
CA HIS A 327 3.04 -15.83 4.80
C HIS A 327 2.51 -17.19 5.28
N VAL A 328 3.12 -17.74 6.32
CA VAL A 328 2.73 -18.98 7.02
C VAL A 328 3.00 -18.70 8.50
N LEU A 329 1.99 -18.80 9.37
CA LEU A 329 2.15 -18.61 10.82
C LEU A 329 2.33 -19.96 11.52
N ASP A 330 2.76 -19.99 12.78
CA ASP A 330 3.22 -21.24 13.44
C ASP A 330 2.11 -22.28 13.64
N GLN A 331 0.85 -21.86 13.69
CA GLN A 331 -0.33 -22.73 13.62
C GLN A 331 -0.43 -23.55 12.31
N GLN A 332 0.50 -23.33 11.36
CA GLN A 332 0.53 -23.95 10.04
C GLN A 332 1.89 -24.63 9.76
N GLN A 333 2.52 -25.25 10.77
CA GLN A 333 3.78 -26.00 10.61
C GLN A 333 3.77 -27.00 9.43
N ALA A 334 2.66 -27.72 9.24
CA ALA A 334 2.48 -28.68 8.14
C ALA A 334 2.24 -28.03 6.74
N ALA A 335 2.04 -26.71 6.67
CA ALA A 335 1.78 -26.05 5.39
C ALA A 335 3.02 -26.06 4.46
N PRO A 336 2.83 -26.13 3.14
CA PRO A 336 3.92 -26.02 2.18
C PRO A 336 4.62 -24.66 2.25
N ASN A 337 5.84 -24.60 1.74
CA ASN A 337 6.57 -23.33 1.58
C ASN A 337 5.76 -22.35 0.72
N SER A 338 5.56 -21.13 1.21
CA SER A 338 4.80 -20.12 0.47
C SER A 338 5.62 -19.60 -0.71
N ILE A 339 5.16 -19.87 -1.94
CA ILE A 339 5.77 -19.41 -3.19
C ILE A 339 6.01 -17.89 -3.18
N ALA A 340 5.15 -17.12 -2.50
CA ALA A 340 5.30 -15.67 -2.37
C ALA A 340 6.61 -15.25 -1.69
N THR A 341 7.22 -16.10 -0.86
CA THR A 341 8.50 -15.82 -0.18
C THR A 341 9.69 -15.84 -1.14
N SER A 342 9.64 -16.64 -2.22
CA SER A 342 10.69 -16.69 -3.26
C SER A 342 10.99 -15.32 -3.89
N HIS A 343 10.01 -14.42 -3.97
CA HIS A 343 10.12 -13.09 -4.56
C HIS A 343 10.94 -12.06 -3.74
N TYR A 344 11.46 -12.47 -2.58
CA TYR A 344 12.29 -11.63 -1.70
C TYR A 344 13.79 -12.02 -1.70
N PHE A 345 14.16 -13.18 -2.24
CA PHE A 345 15.54 -13.70 -2.31
C PHE A 345 16.28 -13.17 -3.55
N HIS A 346 16.52 -11.86 -3.63
CA HIS A 346 17.15 -11.22 -4.80
C HIS A 346 18.44 -10.43 -4.48
N TYR A 347 18.87 -10.46 -3.23
CA TYR A 347 19.98 -9.66 -2.72
C TYR A 347 20.96 -10.52 -1.93
N ARG A 348 22.24 -10.19 -2.01
CA ARG A 348 23.32 -10.69 -1.15
C ARG A 348 23.93 -9.51 -0.41
N LEU A 349 24.38 -9.73 0.82
CA LEU A 349 24.98 -8.66 1.62
C LEU A 349 26.48 -8.56 1.36
N VAL A 350 27.01 -7.35 1.41
CA VAL A 350 28.45 -7.08 1.32
C VAL A 350 28.90 -6.14 2.45
N ASP A 351 30.18 -6.21 2.77
CA ASP A 351 30.86 -5.28 3.69
C ASP A 351 31.14 -3.91 3.04
N ALA A 352 31.90 -3.05 3.72
CA ALA A 352 32.30 -1.74 3.20
C ALA A 352 33.30 -1.81 2.03
N GLN A 353 33.95 -2.96 1.84
CA GLN A 353 34.93 -3.27 0.80
C GLN A 353 34.30 -4.03 -0.38
N GLY A 354 32.98 -4.28 -0.34
CA GLY A 354 32.24 -5.00 -1.36
C GLY A 354 32.40 -6.52 -1.32
N GLN A 355 33.03 -7.08 -0.29
CA GLN A 355 33.19 -8.53 -0.12
C GLN A 355 31.89 -9.15 0.42
N PRO A 356 31.52 -10.38 0.01
CA PRO A 356 30.32 -11.04 0.49
C PRO A 356 30.37 -11.29 2.00
N LEU A 357 29.33 -10.88 2.72
CA LEU A 357 29.14 -11.26 4.11
C LEU A 357 28.62 -12.69 4.18
N ASN A 358 29.43 -13.58 4.75
CA ASN A 358 29.10 -14.99 4.95
C ASN A 358 28.65 -15.22 6.40
N GLY A 359 27.68 -16.10 6.59
CA GLY A 359 27.13 -16.45 7.91
C GLY A 359 25.64 -16.12 8.05
N GLN A 360 24.98 -16.87 8.93
CA GLN A 360 23.58 -16.72 9.31
C GLN A 360 23.51 -16.63 10.84
N GLY A 361 22.61 -15.80 11.37
CA GLY A 361 22.39 -15.72 12.81
C GLY A 361 23.46 -14.98 13.61
N VAL A 362 24.20 -14.03 13.01
CA VAL A 362 25.36 -13.38 13.68
C VAL A 362 25.03 -12.57 14.95
N LEU A 363 23.74 -12.31 15.24
CA LEU A 363 23.28 -11.70 16.51
C LEU A 363 22.63 -12.70 17.49
N LEU A 364 22.53 -13.99 17.13
CA LEU A 364 21.95 -15.01 18.01
C LEU A 364 22.80 -15.24 19.28
N ASP A 365 24.13 -15.19 19.15
CA ASP A 365 25.03 -15.40 20.29
C ASP A 365 24.96 -14.27 21.34
N ALA A 366 24.51 -13.08 20.94
CA ALA A 366 24.37 -11.91 21.81
C ALA A 366 22.94 -11.68 22.30
N ASN A 367 21.92 -12.07 21.54
CA ASN A 367 20.50 -11.80 21.81
C ASN A 367 19.61 -12.93 21.28
N GLY A 368 19.89 -14.18 21.68
CA GLY A 368 19.23 -15.39 21.16
C GLY A 368 17.71 -15.21 20.96
N LEU A 369 17.23 -15.48 19.75
CA LEU A 369 15.80 -15.40 19.47
C LEU A 369 15.02 -16.36 20.37
N PRO A 370 13.82 -15.99 20.85
CA PRO A 370 12.94 -16.96 21.47
C PRO A 370 12.70 -18.11 20.48
N PRO A 371 12.70 -19.37 20.94
CA PRO A 371 12.46 -20.50 20.06
C PRO A 371 11.10 -20.34 19.40
N LEU A 372 11.06 -20.50 18.08
CA LEU A 372 9.85 -20.39 17.26
C LEU A 372 8.87 -21.57 17.48
N ASN A 373 9.22 -22.49 18.39
CA ASN A 373 8.38 -23.53 18.94
C ASN A 373 8.28 -23.28 20.45
N GLN A 374 7.08 -23.33 21.04
CA GLN A 374 6.93 -23.40 22.50
C GLN A 374 7.25 -24.81 23.07
N ASP A 375 7.50 -25.79 22.19
CA ASP A 375 7.77 -27.19 22.52
C ASP A 375 9.11 -27.70 21.97
N GLU A 376 10.22 -27.01 22.25
CA GLU A 376 11.53 -27.66 22.25
C GLU A 376 11.80 -28.23 23.66
N VAL A 377 11.51 -29.53 23.80
CA VAL A 377 11.87 -30.31 24.99
C VAL A 377 13.37 -30.21 25.20
N GLN A 378 13.78 -29.94 26.45
CA GLN A 378 15.18 -29.82 26.85
C GLN A 378 16.00 -31.03 26.38
N LEU A 379 16.91 -30.81 25.43
CA LEU A 379 18.06 -31.66 25.21
C LEU A 379 19.22 -31.08 26.02
N GLU A 380 19.59 -31.79 27.09
CA GLU A 380 20.64 -31.36 28.00
C GLU A 380 22.00 -31.25 27.30
N SER A 381 22.79 -30.26 27.73
CA SER A 381 24.13 -30.00 27.24
C SER A 381 25.10 -31.11 27.66
N THR A 382 25.61 -31.88 26.69
CA THR A 382 26.80 -32.72 26.89
C THR A 382 28.05 -31.99 26.40
N GLN A 383 28.94 -31.62 27.33
CA GLN A 383 30.27 -31.07 27.00
C GLN A 383 31.23 -32.15 26.47
N PRO A 384 32.24 -31.78 25.65
CA PRO A 384 33.15 -32.72 24.98
C PRO A 384 34.43 -33.02 25.77
N LEU A 385 34.95 -34.25 25.65
CA LEU A 385 36.27 -34.70 26.15
C LEU A 385 36.86 -35.78 25.18
N PRO A 386 38.18 -36.08 25.20
CA PRO A 386 39.05 -35.67 24.08
C PRO A 386 39.67 -36.82 23.25
N GLN A 387 40.49 -36.44 22.26
CA GLN A 387 41.18 -37.29 21.29
C GLN A 387 42.37 -38.10 21.87
N GLU A 388 42.56 -39.34 21.39
CA GLU A 388 43.86 -40.02 21.16
C GLU A 388 43.65 -41.15 20.12
N LYS A 389 44.25 -41.10 18.91
CA LYS A 389 45.59 -41.54 18.47
C LYS A 389 45.78 -43.05 18.14
N SER A 390 45.49 -43.37 16.87
CA SER A 390 46.40 -44.00 15.88
C SER A 390 46.83 -45.49 15.94
N ILE A 391 47.21 -46.03 14.75
CA ILE A 391 47.92 -47.32 14.47
C ILE A 391 46.98 -48.56 14.56
N ALA A 392 46.90 -49.58 13.68
CA ALA A 392 47.48 -50.00 12.37
C ALA A 392 46.64 -51.22 11.84
N LEU A 393 46.78 -51.86 10.65
CA LEU A 393 47.34 -51.56 9.30
C LEU A 393 47.03 -52.77 8.36
N LEU A 394 46.68 -52.55 7.08
CA LEU A 394 46.55 -53.53 5.95
C LEU A 394 45.41 -54.58 6.05
N GLU A 395 44.67 -54.91 4.98
CA GLU A 395 45.19 -55.41 3.68
C GLU A 395 44.49 -54.86 2.41
N SER A 396 45.03 -55.23 1.23
CA SER A 396 44.84 -54.64 -0.11
C SER A 396 43.46 -54.95 -0.78
N VAL A 397 43.04 -54.38 -1.92
CA VAL A 397 43.53 -54.65 -3.29
C VAL A 397 42.96 -53.64 -4.33
N GLU A 398 43.85 -53.13 -5.20
CA GLU A 398 43.71 -52.72 -6.63
C GLU A 398 42.77 -51.56 -7.09
N SER A 399 43.20 -50.90 -8.17
CA SER A 399 42.72 -49.60 -8.67
C SER A 399 42.51 -49.59 -10.19
N VAL A 400 41.43 -48.97 -10.69
CA VAL A 400 41.20 -48.74 -12.13
C VAL A 400 40.75 -47.29 -12.40
N SER A 401 41.32 -46.68 -13.44
CA SER A 401 41.12 -45.27 -13.84
C SER A 401 39.79 -45.01 -14.58
N PRO A 402 39.29 -43.75 -14.61
CA PRO A 402 37.99 -43.41 -15.20
C PRO A 402 38.01 -43.33 -16.74
N ALA A 403 36.86 -43.66 -17.36
CA ALA A 403 36.66 -43.72 -18.81
C ALA A 403 36.23 -42.37 -19.44
N GLN A 404 36.50 -42.24 -20.75
CA GLN A 404 36.18 -41.06 -21.58
C GLN A 404 34.70 -40.97 -22.00
N PRO A 405 34.18 -39.78 -22.34
CA PRO A 405 32.81 -39.59 -22.81
C PRO A 405 32.62 -40.00 -24.28
N VAL A 406 31.51 -40.68 -24.56
CA VAL A 406 31.12 -41.16 -25.90
C VAL A 406 30.40 -40.06 -26.69
N GLN A 407 30.79 -39.87 -27.95
CA GLN A 407 30.06 -39.03 -28.91
C GLN A 407 28.84 -39.76 -29.48
N VAL A 408 27.72 -39.05 -29.63
CA VAL A 408 26.60 -39.47 -30.50
C VAL A 408 26.26 -38.36 -31.48
N LYS A 409 26.04 -38.77 -32.72
CA LYS A 409 25.91 -37.96 -33.95
C LYS A 409 24.43 -37.71 -34.28
N PRO A 410 24.00 -36.49 -34.63
CA PRO A 410 22.71 -36.25 -35.26
C PRO A 410 22.80 -36.30 -36.79
N GLU A 411 21.72 -36.76 -37.43
CA GLU A 411 21.55 -36.78 -38.90
C GLU A 411 21.28 -35.39 -39.49
N GLN A 412 21.54 -35.27 -40.79
CA GLN A 412 21.24 -34.09 -41.59
C GLN A 412 19.86 -34.18 -42.22
N THR A 413 19.14 -33.07 -42.29
CA THR A 413 18.13 -32.83 -43.33
C THR A 413 18.24 -31.38 -43.78
N GLU A 414 17.84 -31.14 -45.02
CA GLU A 414 18.40 -30.12 -45.91
C GLU A 414 17.45 -28.93 -46.10
N LEU A 415 18.02 -27.73 -46.34
CA LEU A 415 17.65 -26.76 -47.41
C LEU A 415 17.73 -25.26 -47.04
N THR A 416 18.57 -24.58 -47.84
CA THR A 416 18.43 -23.20 -48.37
C THR A 416 18.22 -22.00 -47.43
N ALA A 417 19.33 -21.31 -47.12
CA ALA A 417 19.33 -19.87 -46.87
C ALA A 417 19.72 -19.11 -48.16
N LYS A 418 18.93 -18.10 -48.57
CA LYS A 418 19.33 -17.13 -49.60
C LYS A 418 19.96 -15.91 -48.95
N SER A 419 21.21 -15.64 -49.31
CA SER A 419 21.94 -14.41 -49.01
C SER A 419 21.49 -13.25 -49.91
N SER A 420 21.57 -12.02 -49.40
CA SER A 420 21.84 -10.82 -50.21
C SER A 420 22.34 -9.68 -49.33
N SER A 421 23.50 -9.14 -49.70
CA SER A 421 24.22 -8.05 -49.03
C SER A 421 24.55 -6.98 -50.07
N LYS A 422 24.35 -5.68 -49.75
CA LYS A 422 25.05 -4.58 -50.44
C LYS A 422 24.97 -3.20 -49.75
N THR A 423 26.03 -2.86 -49.03
CA THR A 423 26.92 -1.70 -49.20
C THR A 423 26.43 -0.44 -49.97
N THR A 424 26.31 0.67 -49.21
CA THR A 424 26.56 2.13 -49.46
C THR A 424 26.72 2.74 -50.87
N LEU A 425 26.20 3.97 -51.04
CA LEU A 425 26.99 5.18 -51.43
C LEU A 425 26.24 6.52 -51.19
N HIS A 426 27.01 7.62 -51.20
CA HIS A 426 26.64 9.08 -51.16
C HIS A 426 25.89 9.52 -52.46
N GLU A 427 25.37 10.75 -52.71
CA GLU A 427 25.60 12.14 -52.20
C GLU A 427 24.47 13.11 -52.68
N SER A 428 24.34 14.32 -52.09
CA SER A 428 23.85 15.65 -52.64
C SER A 428 22.56 15.78 -53.52
N GLU A 429 21.86 16.91 -53.69
CA GLU A 429 21.72 18.24 -53.03
C GLU A 429 20.41 18.95 -53.55
N GLN A 430 19.90 19.97 -52.84
CA GLN A 430 19.19 21.23 -53.25
C GLN A 430 18.31 21.32 -54.55
N ALA A 431 17.25 22.14 -54.70
CA ALA A 431 16.36 22.97 -53.85
C ALA A 431 15.23 23.62 -54.73
N ILE A 432 14.31 24.44 -54.15
CA ILE A 432 13.33 25.36 -54.81
C ILE A 432 12.09 24.64 -55.43
N ALA A 433 10.82 25.09 -55.37
CA ALA A 433 10.18 26.38 -55.03
C ALA A 433 8.84 26.24 -54.26
N ALA A 434 8.25 27.37 -53.84
CA ALA A 434 6.99 27.49 -53.11
C ALA A 434 5.72 27.44 -53.98
N SER A 435 4.57 27.19 -53.34
CA SER A 435 3.28 27.80 -53.73
C SER A 435 2.32 27.85 -52.54
N ASP A 436 1.78 29.03 -52.26
CA ASP A 436 0.75 29.26 -51.26
C ASP A 436 -0.60 28.64 -51.67
N ASN A 437 -1.41 28.25 -50.68
CA ASN A 437 -2.76 28.79 -50.64
C ASN A 437 -3.38 28.75 -49.23
N SER A 438 -3.98 29.87 -48.84
CA SER A 438 -4.74 30.00 -47.60
C SER A 438 -6.20 29.62 -47.81
N THR A 439 -6.80 28.92 -46.84
CA THR A 439 -8.25 29.00 -46.65
C THR A 439 -8.56 28.94 -45.16
N SER A 440 -9.17 30.02 -44.65
CA SER A 440 -9.59 30.13 -43.26
C SER A 440 -10.83 29.28 -42.98
N SER A 441 -10.83 28.56 -41.85
CA SER A 441 -12.07 28.17 -41.18
C SER A 441 -11.97 28.43 -39.68
N ASP A 442 -12.78 29.38 -39.23
CA ASP A 442 -12.97 29.73 -37.83
C ASP A 442 -13.72 28.58 -37.14
N ALA A 443 -13.13 27.98 -36.11
CA ALA A 443 -13.67 26.80 -35.44
C ALA A 443 -13.50 26.92 -33.93
N ALA A 444 -14.63 26.88 -33.21
CA ALA A 444 -14.73 27.21 -31.80
C ALA A 444 -13.76 26.41 -30.90
N LEU A 445 -13.06 27.12 -30.02
CA LEU A 445 -12.25 26.51 -28.97
C LEU A 445 -13.15 25.65 -28.04
N PRO A 446 -12.79 24.38 -27.75
CA PRO A 446 -13.54 23.57 -26.81
C PRO A 446 -13.44 24.13 -25.37
N PRO A 447 -14.48 23.92 -24.53
CA PRO A 447 -14.49 24.46 -23.17
C PRO A 447 -13.32 23.89 -22.35
N ARG A 448 -12.51 24.79 -21.79
CA ARG A 448 -11.39 24.41 -20.91
C ARG A 448 -11.91 23.64 -19.71
N GLN A 449 -11.34 22.47 -19.43
CA GLN A 449 -11.70 21.66 -18.27
C GLN A 449 -11.55 22.48 -16.98
N HIS A 450 -12.67 22.68 -16.27
CA HIS A 450 -12.67 23.34 -14.97
C HIS A 450 -12.03 22.40 -13.95
N SER A 451 -11.06 22.90 -13.17
CA SER A 451 -10.56 22.15 -12.02
C SER A 451 -11.68 22.01 -10.97
N LEU A 452 -11.70 20.90 -10.23
CA LEU A 452 -12.68 20.69 -9.15
C LEU A 452 -12.70 21.86 -8.13
N LEU A 453 -11.53 22.44 -7.84
CA LEU A 453 -11.40 23.64 -7.01
C LEU A 453 -12.13 24.87 -7.57
N ARG A 454 -12.27 24.97 -8.89
CA ARG A 454 -13.06 26.04 -9.54
C ARG A 454 -14.56 25.74 -9.46
N ILE A 455 -14.97 24.49 -9.68
CA ILE A 455 -16.38 24.08 -9.55
C ILE A 455 -16.88 24.33 -8.12
N PHE A 456 -16.15 23.89 -7.09
CA PHE A 456 -16.51 24.16 -5.69
C PHE A 456 -16.55 25.65 -5.35
N LYS A 457 -15.68 26.47 -5.98
CA LYS A 457 -15.72 27.92 -5.81
C LYS A 457 -16.95 28.54 -6.49
N ASP A 458 -17.24 28.16 -7.73
CA ASP A 458 -18.37 28.65 -8.51
C ASP A 458 -19.71 28.28 -7.82
N GLU A 459 -19.83 27.07 -7.24
CA GLU A 459 -20.97 26.65 -6.43
C GLU A 459 -21.09 27.39 -5.09
N HIS A 460 -19.98 27.56 -4.36
CA HIS A 460 -19.93 28.33 -3.12
C HIS A 460 -20.33 29.80 -3.33
N ASP A 461 -19.82 30.43 -4.39
CA ASP A 461 -20.11 31.82 -4.72
C ASP A 461 -21.57 31.98 -5.20
N ARG A 462 -22.13 30.97 -5.89
CA ARG A 462 -23.58 30.88 -6.18
C ARG A 462 -24.41 30.76 -4.90
N TRP A 463 -24.01 29.91 -3.95
CA TRP A 463 -24.70 29.76 -2.65
C TRP A 463 -24.67 31.06 -1.84
N ARG A 464 -23.53 31.75 -1.79
CA ARG A 464 -23.43 33.10 -1.18
C ARG A 464 -24.37 34.10 -1.84
N LYS A 465 -24.51 34.07 -3.17
CA LYS A 465 -25.45 34.94 -3.88
C LYS A 465 -26.89 34.66 -3.48
N VAL A 466 -27.30 33.39 -3.37
CA VAL A 466 -28.65 33.00 -2.90
C VAL A 466 -28.90 33.48 -1.47
N LEU A 467 -27.98 33.25 -0.54
CA LEU A 467 -28.10 33.72 0.84
C LEU A 467 -28.17 35.25 0.94
N ASN A 468 -27.42 35.97 0.12
CA ASN A 468 -27.47 37.44 0.07
C ASN A 468 -28.80 37.97 -0.51
N THR A 469 -29.42 37.25 -1.44
CA THR A 469 -30.74 37.62 -1.99
C THR A 469 -31.89 37.33 -1.02
N LEU A 470 -31.86 36.20 -0.33
CA LEU A 470 -32.92 35.81 0.61
C LEU A 470 -32.84 36.56 1.95
N PHE A 471 -31.61 36.85 2.42
CA PHE A 471 -31.34 37.41 3.73
C PHE A 471 -30.36 38.59 3.64
N PRO A 472 -30.75 39.71 3.00
CA PRO A 472 -29.86 40.87 2.81
C PRO A 472 -29.43 41.50 4.14
N GLU A 473 -30.34 41.60 5.11
CA GLU A 473 -30.18 42.30 6.41
C GLU A 473 -29.09 41.72 7.34
N HIS A 474 -28.65 40.48 7.10
CA HIS A 474 -27.63 39.83 7.92
C HIS A 474 -26.22 40.09 7.38
N ASN A 475 -25.24 40.29 8.27
CA ASN A 475 -23.92 40.80 7.88
C ASN A 475 -22.88 39.70 7.62
N ASN A 476 -23.12 38.49 8.11
CA ASN A 476 -22.23 37.35 7.84
C ASN A 476 -22.97 36.10 7.33
N GLN A 477 -22.22 35.16 6.76
CA GLN A 477 -22.77 33.94 6.13
C GLN A 477 -23.41 32.98 7.13
N GLN A 478 -22.98 33.00 8.40
CA GLN A 478 -23.51 32.14 9.45
C GLN A 478 -24.92 32.60 9.85
N GLU A 479 -25.10 33.90 10.10
CA GLU A 479 -26.41 34.52 10.34
C GLU A 479 -27.39 34.26 9.20
N LYS A 480 -26.98 34.45 7.93
CA LYS A 480 -27.83 34.17 6.76
C LYS A 480 -28.25 32.71 6.69
N THR A 481 -27.36 31.78 7.04
CA THR A 481 -27.67 30.34 7.09
C THR A 481 -28.62 30.02 8.25
N SER A 482 -28.43 30.62 9.43
CA SER A 482 -29.34 30.48 10.56
C SER A 482 -30.74 31.04 10.27
N ALA A 483 -30.83 32.20 9.63
CA ALA A 483 -32.10 32.79 9.20
C ALA A 483 -32.81 31.92 8.14
N LEU A 484 -32.07 31.32 7.21
CA LEU A 484 -32.61 30.33 6.27
C LEU A 484 -33.19 29.11 6.98
N LEU A 485 -32.49 28.56 7.97
CA LEU A 485 -32.96 27.40 8.73
C LEU A 485 -34.22 27.73 9.53
N GLN A 486 -34.25 28.87 10.23
CA GLN A 486 -35.44 29.34 10.96
C GLN A 486 -36.63 29.60 10.03
N TRP A 487 -36.40 30.12 8.83
CA TRP A 487 -37.45 30.33 7.83
C TRP A 487 -38.01 29.01 7.27
N ILE A 488 -37.15 27.99 7.06
CA ILE A 488 -37.59 26.64 6.68
C ILE A 488 -38.40 26.01 7.81
N GLU A 489 -37.92 26.10 9.05
CA GLU A 489 -38.54 25.53 10.25
C GLU A 489 -39.93 26.15 10.51
N ALA A 490 -40.05 27.48 10.46
CA ALA A 490 -41.33 28.18 10.55
C ALA A 490 -42.31 27.74 9.44
N ARG A 491 -41.82 27.53 8.22
CA ARG A 491 -42.65 27.10 7.08
C ARG A 491 -43.13 25.66 7.21
N LEU A 492 -42.27 24.74 7.69
CA LEU A 492 -42.65 23.37 8.00
C LEU A 492 -43.70 23.30 9.12
N ASN A 493 -43.51 24.07 10.20
CA ASN A 493 -44.46 24.13 11.30
C ASN A 493 -45.83 24.70 10.87
N SER A 494 -45.84 25.75 10.06
CA SER A 494 -47.09 26.30 9.47
C SER A 494 -47.82 25.30 8.55
N SER A 495 -47.10 24.36 7.94
CA SER A 495 -47.69 23.31 7.10
C SER A 495 -48.31 22.16 7.91
N ALA A 496 -47.89 21.97 9.18
CA ALA A 496 -48.43 20.94 10.06
C ALA A 496 -49.81 21.36 10.62
N GLU A 497 -49.97 22.65 10.97
CA GLU A 497 -51.23 23.18 11.49
C GLU A 497 -52.35 23.20 10.44
N ALA A 498 -52.01 23.41 9.16
CA ALA A 498 -52.97 23.41 8.05
C ALA A 498 -53.62 22.02 7.81
N SER A 499 -52.94 20.92 8.10
CA SER A 499 -53.45 19.55 7.89
C SER A 499 -54.43 19.06 8.95
N LEU A 500 -54.62 19.80 10.06
CA LEU A 500 -55.52 19.42 11.16
C LEU A 500 -56.95 19.99 11.00
N ALA A 501 -57.22 20.78 9.96
CA ALA A 501 -58.51 21.47 9.76
C ALA A 501 -59.51 20.75 8.84
N THR A 502 -59.13 19.60 8.23
CA THR A 502 -60.00 18.86 7.30
C THR A 502 -60.06 17.37 7.64
N HIS A 503 -60.80 17.03 8.69
CA HIS A 503 -61.23 15.66 8.94
C HIS A 503 -62.55 15.59 9.74
N GLU A 504 -63.64 16.12 9.17
CA GLU A 504 -65.00 15.85 9.68
C GLU A 504 -65.95 15.38 8.57
N ALA A 505 -66.56 14.21 8.83
CA ALA A 505 -67.77 13.61 8.24
C ALA A 505 -67.87 13.33 6.73
N ILE A 506 -68.25 12.07 6.41
CA ILE A 506 -69.31 11.58 5.47
C ILE A 506 -68.97 10.12 5.01
N PRO A 507 -69.96 9.23 4.76
CA PRO A 507 -69.87 7.82 5.22
C PRO A 507 -69.68 6.75 4.12
N GLU A 508 -69.99 5.49 4.47
CA GLU A 508 -69.84 4.24 3.69
C GLU A 508 -70.41 4.24 2.26
N PRO A 509 -69.89 3.35 1.38
CA PRO A 509 -70.24 3.33 -0.03
C PRO A 509 -71.47 2.46 -0.35
N GLU A 510 -72.39 3.00 -1.14
CA GLU A 510 -73.42 2.21 -1.83
C GLU A 510 -73.06 2.03 -3.32
N MET A 511 -73.45 0.89 -3.89
CA MET A 511 -73.17 0.50 -5.27
C MET A 511 -73.96 1.34 -6.30
N VAL A 512 -73.49 1.40 -7.55
CA VAL A 512 -74.21 0.92 -8.77
C VAL A 512 -73.72 1.62 -10.06
N GLU A 513 -73.31 0.76 -11.01
CA GLU A 513 -73.32 0.86 -12.49
C GLU A 513 -72.66 2.01 -13.27
N ALA A 514 -72.26 1.63 -14.49
CA ALA A 514 -71.61 2.46 -15.48
C ALA A 514 -72.62 3.10 -16.44
N GLN A 515 -72.24 4.21 -17.09
CA GLN A 515 -72.65 4.42 -18.47
C GLN A 515 -71.67 5.29 -19.27
N SER A 516 -71.54 4.92 -20.55
CA SER A 516 -70.74 5.58 -21.58
C SER A 516 -71.52 6.72 -22.23
N CYS A 517 -70.86 7.83 -22.59
CA CYS A 517 -70.85 8.27 -23.99
C CYS A 517 -69.84 9.38 -24.30
N ALA A 518 -69.54 9.51 -25.59
CA ALA A 518 -68.65 10.52 -26.17
C ALA A 518 -69.42 11.63 -26.89
N SER A 519 -68.77 12.79 -27.11
CA SER A 519 -68.87 13.71 -28.28
C SER A 519 -68.19 15.05 -27.92
N GLN A 520 -67.24 15.58 -28.70
CA GLN A 520 -67.45 16.43 -29.91
C GLN A 520 -68.33 17.67 -29.65
N ALA A 521 -68.02 18.89 -30.11
CA ALA A 521 -66.84 19.49 -30.77
C ALA A 521 -67.03 21.03 -30.82
N THR A 522 -66.09 21.78 -31.43
CA THR A 522 -66.28 23.13 -32.05
C THR A 522 -66.69 24.33 -31.15
N GLU A 523 -66.35 25.61 -31.41
CA GLU A 523 -65.28 26.28 -32.19
C GLU A 523 -65.33 27.81 -31.86
N LYS A 524 -64.28 28.58 -32.24
CA LYS A 524 -64.27 30.06 -32.43
C LYS A 524 -64.47 30.97 -31.20
N MET A 525 -63.43 31.69 -30.79
CA MET A 525 -63.07 33.06 -31.24
C MET A 525 -64.02 34.18 -30.76
N ILE A 526 -63.67 34.82 -29.64
CA ILE A 526 -63.59 36.28 -29.56
C ILE A 526 -62.21 36.63 -28.99
N GLN A 527 -61.61 37.68 -29.54
CA GLN A 527 -60.29 38.21 -29.25
C GLN A 527 -60.49 39.50 -28.47
N ASP A 528 -59.90 39.64 -27.28
CA ASP A 528 -59.72 40.96 -26.68
C ASP A 528 -58.46 41.03 -25.80
N ASP A 529 -57.96 42.26 -25.62
CA ASP A 529 -56.57 42.57 -25.28
C ASP A 529 -56.37 42.88 -23.79
N SER A 530 -55.39 42.21 -23.16
CA SER A 530 -54.73 42.67 -21.92
C SER A 530 -53.46 41.86 -21.67
N THR A 531 -52.37 42.28 -22.33
CA THR A 531 -51.03 41.71 -22.08
C THR A 531 -50.28 42.54 -21.03
N HIS A 532 -49.44 41.87 -20.22
CA HIS A 532 -48.40 42.42 -19.31
C HIS A 532 -48.72 42.69 -17.83
N GLN A 533 -49.06 41.65 -17.05
CA GLN A 533 -48.50 41.59 -15.66
C GLN A 533 -48.28 40.19 -15.01
N GLU A 534 -48.71 39.08 -15.59
CA GLU A 534 -48.65 37.76 -14.91
C GLU A 534 -47.45 36.85 -15.25
N ARG A 535 -46.58 37.22 -16.19
CA ARG A 535 -45.51 36.30 -16.68
C ARG A 535 -44.29 36.13 -15.77
N THR A 536 -44.25 36.80 -14.61
CA THR A 536 -43.13 36.73 -13.64
C THR A 536 -43.42 35.88 -12.40
N SER A 537 -44.69 35.57 -12.08
CA SER A 537 -45.03 34.70 -10.94
C SER A 537 -44.80 33.22 -11.24
N SER A 538 -45.28 32.71 -12.39
CA SER A 538 -45.26 31.27 -12.69
C SER A 538 -43.86 30.66 -12.79
N VAL A 539 -42.82 31.47 -13.06
CA VAL A 539 -41.42 31.03 -13.05
C VAL A 539 -40.88 30.89 -11.62
N ALA A 540 -41.32 31.74 -10.69
CA ALA A 540 -40.96 31.64 -9.27
C ALA A 540 -41.60 30.42 -8.61
N ASP A 541 -42.89 30.17 -8.87
CA ASP A 541 -43.62 29.02 -8.31
C ASP A 541 -43.05 27.68 -8.80
N SER A 542 -42.66 27.59 -10.08
CA SER A 542 -41.97 26.42 -10.64
C SER A 542 -40.60 26.16 -9.97
N ALA A 543 -39.82 27.22 -9.71
CA ALA A 543 -38.56 27.11 -9.00
C ALA A 543 -38.75 26.66 -7.53
N ILE A 544 -39.77 27.20 -6.84
CA ILE A 544 -40.11 26.81 -5.47
C ILE A 544 -40.58 25.34 -5.42
N ALA A 545 -41.45 24.92 -6.33
CA ALA A 545 -41.90 23.53 -6.42
C ALA A 545 -40.73 22.56 -6.64
N THR A 546 -39.77 22.92 -7.49
CA THR A 546 -38.55 22.13 -7.73
C THR A 546 -37.70 21.98 -6.46
N VAL A 547 -37.51 23.07 -5.70
CA VAL A 547 -36.76 23.05 -4.43
C VAL A 547 -37.46 22.19 -3.38
N VAL A 548 -38.80 22.26 -3.27
CA VAL A 548 -39.58 21.43 -2.33
C VAL A 548 -39.45 19.94 -2.67
N VAL A 549 -39.48 19.58 -3.96
CA VAL A 549 -39.31 18.18 -4.40
C VAL A 549 -37.91 17.63 -4.08
N ASP A 550 -36.85 18.43 -4.26
CA ASP A 550 -35.48 17.98 -3.91
C ASP A 550 -35.23 17.99 -2.39
N GLN A 551 -35.89 18.86 -1.62
CA GLN A 551 -35.89 18.77 -0.15
C GLN A 551 -36.61 17.51 0.35
N ALA A 552 -37.79 17.19 -0.20
CA ALA A 552 -38.52 15.97 0.14
C ALA A 552 -37.73 14.69 -0.18
N ARG A 553 -36.98 14.67 -1.30
CA ARG A 553 -36.05 13.58 -1.63
C ARG A 553 -34.89 13.48 -0.64
N THR A 554 -34.35 14.62 -0.22
CA THR A 554 -33.25 14.68 0.75
C THR A 554 -33.68 14.15 2.12
N LEU A 555 -34.88 14.54 2.58
CA LEU A 555 -35.48 14.01 3.81
C LEU A 555 -35.76 12.51 3.71
N SER A 556 -36.39 12.05 2.62
CA SER A 556 -36.62 10.61 2.38
C SER A 556 -35.31 9.79 2.38
N TRP A 557 -34.23 10.33 1.81
CA TRP A 557 -32.91 9.70 1.86
C TRP A 557 -32.30 9.69 3.27
N LEU A 558 -32.45 10.77 4.04
CA LEU A 558 -32.01 10.83 5.44
C LEU A 558 -32.77 9.84 6.32
N THR A 559 -34.09 9.75 6.18
CA THR A 559 -34.93 8.78 6.91
C THR A 559 -34.47 7.34 6.62
N GLY A 560 -34.34 6.96 5.35
CA GLY A 560 -33.83 5.62 4.99
C GLY A 560 -32.38 5.37 5.45
N ARG A 561 -31.57 6.42 5.64
CA ARG A 561 -30.23 6.28 6.23
C ARG A 561 -30.27 6.09 7.75
N ILE A 562 -31.23 6.69 8.44
CA ILE A 562 -31.46 6.49 9.88
C ILE A 562 -31.93 5.06 10.12
N GLU A 563 -32.97 4.60 9.39
CA GLU A 563 -33.48 3.22 9.47
C GLU A 563 -32.37 2.17 9.23
N ALA A 564 -31.50 2.42 8.24
CA ALA A 564 -30.35 1.55 7.96
C ALA A 564 -29.31 1.54 9.09
N LEU A 565 -29.08 2.67 9.78
CA LEU A 565 -28.17 2.76 10.92
C LEU A 565 -28.77 2.10 12.18
N GLU A 566 -30.08 2.18 12.38
CA GLU A 566 -30.78 1.48 13.47
C GLU A 566 -30.72 -0.04 13.28
N ALA A 567 -30.90 -0.53 12.04
CA ALA A 567 -30.70 -1.95 11.70
C ALA A 567 -29.23 -2.40 11.90
N GLU A 568 -28.26 -1.55 11.57
CA GLU A 568 -26.83 -1.81 11.81
C GLU A 568 -26.52 -1.89 13.32
N LEU A 569 -27.09 -0.99 14.14
CA LEU A 569 -26.98 -1.03 15.60
C LEU A 569 -27.63 -2.28 16.22
N ALA A 570 -28.81 -2.67 15.75
CA ALA A 570 -29.47 -3.91 16.20
C ALA A 570 -28.61 -5.16 15.89
N THR A 571 -28.01 -5.19 14.71
CA THR A 571 -27.09 -6.27 14.30
C THR A 571 -25.85 -6.31 15.18
N MET A 572 -25.23 -5.15 15.46
CA MET A 572 -24.07 -5.05 16.34
C MET A 572 -24.38 -5.44 17.80
N ALA A 573 -25.59 -5.14 18.29
CA ALA A 573 -26.04 -5.58 19.61
C ALA A 573 -26.15 -7.11 19.68
N GLN A 574 -26.75 -7.75 18.68
CA GLN A 574 -26.85 -9.21 18.58
C GLN A 574 -25.47 -9.88 18.51
N GLN A 575 -24.54 -9.31 17.72
CA GLN A 575 -23.16 -9.81 17.65
C GLN A 575 -22.43 -9.70 19.00
N ARG A 576 -22.64 -8.62 19.75
CA ARG A 576 -22.07 -8.46 21.11
C ARG A 576 -22.61 -9.51 22.08
N GLU A 577 -23.90 -9.84 22.01
CA GLU A 577 -24.51 -10.88 22.84
C GLU A 577 -23.95 -12.27 22.51
N GLN A 578 -23.79 -12.60 21.22
CA GLN A 578 -23.13 -13.83 20.76
C GLN A 578 -21.67 -13.91 21.22
N ALA A 579 -20.93 -12.80 21.20
CA ALA A 579 -19.55 -12.75 21.71
C ALA A 579 -19.46 -12.94 23.23
N LEU A 580 -20.43 -12.46 24.01
CA LEU A 580 -20.49 -12.73 25.44
C LEU A 580 -20.80 -14.21 25.73
N ALA A 581 -21.66 -14.84 24.93
CA ALA A 581 -21.96 -16.27 25.05
C ALA A 581 -20.73 -17.16 24.77
N THR A 582 -19.92 -16.84 23.75
CA THR A 582 -18.70 -17.60 23.44
C THR A 582 -17.59 -17.41 24.48
N VAL A 583 -17.47 -16.22 25.08
CA VAL A 583 -16.59 -16.00 26.25
C VAL A 583 -17.01 -16.89 27.44
N GLY A 584 -18.31 -17.05 27.67
CA GLY A 584 -18.84 -17.99 28.67
C GLY A 584 -18.43 -19.44 28.42
N GLN A 585 -18.55 -19.91 27.16
CA GLN A 585 -18.11 -21.25 26.75
C GLN A 585 -16.59 -21.45 26.88
N SER A 586 -15.80 -20.43 26.53
CA SER A 586 -14.34 -20.45 26.70
C SER A 586 -13.93 -20.61 28.17
N SER A 587 -14.64 -19.97 29.10
CA SER A 587 -14.41 -20.13 30.54
C SER A 587 -14.67 -21.57 31.02
N GLN A 588 -15.74 -22.22 30.53
CA GLN A 588 -16.03 -23.62 30.85
C GLN A 588 -14.96 -24.59 30.30
N LEU A 589 -14.52 -24.38 29.05
CA LEU A 589 -13.43 -25.16 28.45
C LEU A 589 -12.12 -25.00 29.23
N GLN A 590 -11.80 -23.78 29.71
CA GLN A 590 -10.61 -23.54 30.51
C GLN A 590 -10.66 -24.28 31.86
N GLN A 591 -11.83 -24.34 32.51
CA GLN A 591 -12.03 -25.15 33.72
C GLN A 591 -11.84 -26.64 33.44
N GLN A 592 -12.35 -27.14 32.31
CA GLN A 592 -12.20 -28.54 31.91
C GLN A 592 -10.73 -28.90 31.61
N ILE A 593 -9.96 -27.99 30.98
CA ILE A 593 -8.53 -28.17 30.74
C ILE A 593 -7.75 -28.26 32.07
N GLU A 594 -8.03 -27.39 33.04
CA GLU A 594 -7.36 -27.46 34.35
C GLU A 594 -7.74 -28.70 35.15
N HIS A 595 -9.00 -29.17 35.04
CA HIS A 595 -9.43 -30.45 35.60
C HIS A 595 -8.64 -31.64 35.00
N LEU A 596 -8.55 -31.72 33.67
CA LEU A 596 -7.80 -32.78 32.97
C LEU A 596 -6.29 -32.72 33.29
N LYS A 597 -5.70 -31.53 33.48
CA LYS A 597 -4.31 -31.36 33.94
C LYS A 597 -4.12 -31.84 35.39
N ALA A 598 -5.12 -31.72 36.25
CA ALA A 598 -5.07 -32.25 37.62
C ALA A 598 -5.13 -33.78 37.61
N GLU A 599 -6.06 -34.36 36.85
CA GLU A 599 -6.18 -35.81 36.65
C GLU A 599 -4.91 -36.42 36.05
N ASN A 600 -4.35 -35.83 34.99
CA ASN A 600 -3.12 -36.33 34.37
C ASN A 600 -1.91 -36.32 35.34
N ARG A 601 -1.84 -35.32 36.25
CA ARG A 601 -0.85 -35.30 37.34
C ARG A 601 -1.06 -36.43 38.34
N GLN A 602 -2.31 -36.73 38.72
CA GLN A 602 -2.63 -37.87 39.59
C GLN A 602 -2.27 -39.21 38.93
N LEU A 603 -2.59 -39.40 37.65
CA LEU A 603 -2.24 -40.60 36.90
C LEU A 603 -0.72 -40.80 36.79
N LYS A 604 0.05 -39.74 36.53
CA LYS A 604 1.52 -39.80 36.56
C LYS A 604 2.08 -40.17 37.93
N GLN A 605 1.51 -39.65 39.02
CA GLN A 605 1.89 -40.04 40.38
C GLN A 605 1.52 -41.50 40.70
N ALA A 606 0.37 -41.99 40.22
CA ALA A 606 -0.04 -43.38 40.37
C ALA A 606 0.89 -44.33 39.60
N ALA A 607 1.26 -43.99 38.36
CA ALA A 607 2.22 -44.76 37.57
C ALA A 607 3.61 -44.81 38.22
N ALA A 608 4.11 -43.68 38.74
CA ALA A 608 5.39 -43.64 39.47
C ALA A 608 5.36 -44.51 40.75
N ARG A 609 4.24 -44.51 41.49
CA ARG A 609 4.05 -45.42 42.64
C ARG A 609 4.00 -46.88 42.24
N PHE A 610 3.37 -47.20 41.10
CA PHE A 610 3.30 -48.56 40.59
C PHE A 610 4.68 -49.09 40.18
N GLU A 611 5.49 -48.30 39.46
CA GLU A 611 6.87 -48.67 39.11
C GLU A 611 7.77 -48.78 40.36
N ALA A 612 7.63 -47.90 41.35
CA ALA A 612 8.34 -48.03 42.62
C ALA A 612 7.97 -49.32 43.39
N ALA A 613 6.69 -49.68 43.42
CA ALA A 613 6.23 -50.94 44.02
C ALA A 613 6.72 -52.16 43.23
N ARG A 614 6.74 -52.08 41.89
CA ARG A 614 7.26 -53.12 41.00
C ARG A 614 8.76 -53.35 41.21
N ALA A 615 9.56 -52.29 41.32
CA ALA A 615 10.99 -52.38 41.64
C ALA A 615 11.23 -53.04 43.01
N ALA A 616 10.44 -52.70 44.02
CA ALA A 616 10.50 -53.32 45.34
C ALA A 616 10.10 -54.82 45.35
N LEU A 617 9.15 -55.22 44.50
CA LEU A 617 8.68 -56.60 44.36
C LEU A 617 9.60 -57.50 43.53
N LEU A 618 10.32 -56.94 42.55
CA LEU A 618 11.19 -57.72 41.64
C LEU A 618 12.64 -57.88 42.12
N GLY A 619 13.05 -57.17 43.17
CA GLY A 619 14.28 -57.50 43.92
C GLY A 619 15.58 -57.30 43.15
N GLU A 620 15.68 -56.27 42.30
CA GLU A 620 16.92 -55.94 41.57
C GLU A 620 17.97 -55.32 42.50
N SER A 621 18.76 -56.18 43.15
CA SER A 621 19.97 -55.80 43.88
C SER A 621 21.21 -55.92 42.97
N ASN A 622 21.74 -54.79 42.51
CA ASN A 622 23.16 -54.46 42.23
C ASN A 622 23.21 -53.19 41.34
N SER A 623 23.81 -52.07 41.75
CA SER A 623 25.25 -51.98 42.04
C SER A 623 25.60 -50.83 42.99
N THR A 624 26.50 -51.08 43.94
CA THR A 624 27.10 -50.07 44.84
C THR A 624 28.25 -49.29 44.18
N PRO A 625 28.42 -47.99 44.49
CA PRO A 625 29.73 -47.33 44.47
C PRO A 625 30.45 -47.47 45.83
N THR A 626 31.77 -47.63 45.76
CA THR A 626 32.64 -48.07 46.87
C THR A 626 33.13 -46.92 47.75
N THR A 627 33.10 -47.11 49.08
CA THR A 627 33.92 -46.36 50.05
C THR A 627 35.21 -47.10 50.38
N THR A 628 36.36 -46.40 50.43
CA THR A 628 37.62 -46.94 50.97
C THR A 628 38.20 -45.97 52.02
N PRO A 629 38.54 -46.43 53.24
CA PRO A 629 39.14 -45.60 54.28
C PRO A 629 40.66 -45.85 54.45
N THR A 630 41.38 -44.84 54.94
CA THR A 630 42.75 -44.99 55.50
C THR A 630 42.81 -44.33 56.88
N GLN A 631 43.32 -45.03 57.88
CA GLN A 631 43.46 -44.54 59.25
C GLN A 631 44.74 -43.71 59.46
N ALA A 632 44.67 -42.64 60.27
CA ALA A 632 45.71 -42.33 61.26
C ALA A 632 45.24 -41.36 62.38
N ARG A 633 45.15 -41.91 63.60
CA ARG A 633 45.50 -41.29 64.90
C ARG A 633 44.84 -39.98 65.43
N SER A 634 44.02 -40.21 66.46
CA SER A 634 44.23 -39.74 67.85
C SER A 634 43.47 -38.51 68.40
N ALA A 635 42.70 -38.79 69.47
CA ALA A 635 42.26 -37.93 70.58
C ALA A 635 41.39 -36.68 70.26
N GLY A 636 40.29 -36.40 70.98
CA GLY A 636 39.64 -37.15 72.07
C GLY A 636 38.39 -36.41 72.60
N SER A 637 37.69 -37.03 73.56
CA SER A 637 36.69 -36.40 74.45
C SER A 637 35.40 -35.80 73.84
N ALA A 638 34.44 -36.69 73.60
CA ALA A 638 33.09 -36.72 74.20
C ALA A 638 32.72 -35.67 75.31
N PRO A 639 31.42 -35.51 75.68
CA PRO A 639 30.17 -35.65 74.90
C PRO A 639 29.00 -34.69 75.32
N ARG A 640 27.79 -34.93 74.77
CA ARG A 640 26.44 -34.53 75.26
C ARG A 640 26.01 -33.06 75.07
N SER A 641 24.72 -32.72 74.92
CA SER A 641 23.50 -33.45 74.50
C SER A 641 22.33 -32.44 74.40
N HIS A 642 21.22 -32.83 73.73
CA HIS A 642 19.87 -32.24 73.84
C HIS A 642 19.67 -30.83 73.23
N SER A 643 18.45 -30.36 72.91
CA SER A 643 17.17 -30.91 72.40
C SER A 643 16.16 -29.74 72.40
N ALA A 644 15.05 -29.84 71.63
CA ALA A 644 13.89 -28.91 71.65
C ALA A 644 14.18 -27.50 71.06
N LEU A 645 13.46 -26.97 70.06
CA LEU A 645 12.01 -26.68 69.86
C LEU A 645 11.61 -25.25 70.30
N HIS A 646 10.59 -24.74 69.60
CA HIS A 646 10.01 -23.38 69.58
C HIS A 646 10.83 -22.31 68.84
N ASP A 647 10.33 -21.56 67.84
CA ASP A 647 8.99 -21.17 67.33
C ASP A 647 8.49 -19.78 67.81
N HIS A 648 8.10 -18.95 66.82
CA HIS A 648 7.70 -17.53 66.85
C HIS A 648 8.70 -16.53 67.53
N ASP A 649 8.74 -15.23 67.22
CA ASP A 649 7.73 -14.36 66.57
C ASP A 649 8.34 -13.17 65.77
N GLN A 650 7.50 -12.38 65.09
CA GLN A 650 7.85 -11.15 64.35
C GLN A 650 8.00 -9.92 65.24
N VAL A 651 8.87 -8.96 64.88
CA VAL A 651 8.62 -7.49 65.07
C VAL A 651 9.30 -6.65 63.97
N GLN A 652 8.63 -5.54 63.61
CA GLN A 652 9.11 -4.28 63.00
C GLN A 652 10.44 -3.72 63.62
N GLU A 653 11.13 -2.65 63.16
CA GLU A 653 10.78 -1.48 62.33
C GLU A 653 12.04 -0.65 61.88
N GLN A 654 11.80 0.43 61.10
CA GLN A 654 12.57 1.70 61.01
C GLN A 654 13.99 1.78 60.38
N SER A 655 14.02 2.38 59.18
CA SER A 655 14.70 3.63 58.81
C SER A 655 16.03 4.07 59.48
N GLN A 656 17.07 4.29 58.66
CA GLN A 656 17.83 5.56 58.68
C GLN A 656 18.64 5.82 57.39
N GLN A 657 18.88 7.11 57.12
CA GLN A 657 19.63 7.63 55.97
C GLN A 657 21.15 7.67 56.27
N GLN A 658 22.00 7.64 55.24
CA GLN A 658 23.40 8.03 55.41
C GLN A 658 23.92 8.82 54.19
N GLN A 659 24.72 9.86 54.47
CA GLN A 659 25.07 10.93 53.54
C GLN A 659 26.39 10.70 52.79
N VAL A 660 26.53 11.44 51.69
CA VAL A 660 27.72 11.58 50.84
C VAL A 660 28.69 12.62 51.45
N PRO A 661 30.01 12.49 51.23
CA PRO A 661 30.94 13.62 51.29
C PRO A 661 31.51 13.99 49.90
N ASP A 662 31.46 15.28 49.57
CA ASP A 662 32.13 15.88 48.41
C ASP A 662 33.67 15.95 48.58
N THR A 663 34.42 15.89 47.47
CA THR A 663 35.73 16.57 47.33
C THR A 663 35.92 17.13 45.92
N THR A 664 36.74 18.18 45.80
CA THR A 664 36.63 19.24 44.79
C THR A 664 37.64 19.18 43.64
N ASN A 665 37.17 19.59 42.45
CA ASN A 665 37.86 20.36 41.38
C ASN A 665 39.39 20.25 41.16
N THR A 666 39.78 20.00 39.90
CA THR A 666 40.91 20.72 39.26
C THR A 666 40.66 20.89 37.75
N ALA A 667 41.17 21.97 37.15
CA ALA A 667 40.75 22.48 35.84
C ALA A 667 41.56 21.93 34.63
N PRO A 668 41.05 22.04 33.38
CA PRO A 668 41.69 21.51 32.17
C PRO A 668 42.57 22.53 31.42
N THR A 669 43.60 22.02 30.73
CA THR A 669 44.51 22.80 29.86
C THR A 669 43.96 22.97 28.45
N GLN A 670 44.10 24.18 27.88
CA GLN A 670 43.71 24.55 26.52
C GLN A 670 44.80 24.19 25.48
N ILE A 671 44.40 23.73 24.28
CA ILE A 671 45.14 23.99 23.03
C ILE A 671 44.14 24.39 21.92
N SER A 672 44.53 25.40 21.15
CA SER A 672 43.70 26.14 20.20
C SER A 672 43.50 25.48 18.83
N ALA A 673 42.31 25.66 18.25
CA ALA A 673 42.13 25.85 16.80
C ALA A 673 40.78 26.54 16.51
N VAL A 674 40.79 27.87 16.40
CA VAL A 674 39.59 28.65 16.03
C VAL A 674 39.54 28.83 14.51
N VAL A 675 38.56 28.20 13.85
CA VAL A 675 38.12 28.58 12.51
C VAL A 675 36.71 29.15 12.64
N THR A 676 36.58 30.47 12.49
CA THR A 676 35.30 31.16 12.57
C THR A 676 34.44 30.88 11.33
N PRO A 677 33.20 30.37 11.47
CA PRO A 677 32.27 30.33 10.35
C PRO A 677 31.82 31.75 9.99
N LYS A 678 31.96 32.13 8.71
CA LYS A 678 31.43 33.40 8.19
C LYS A 678 29.90 33.47 8.38
N PRO A 679 29.33 34.62 8.76
CA PRO A 679 27.88 34.76 8.89
C PRO A 679 27.19 34.61 7.53
N ALA A 680 26.09 33.87 7.50
CA ALA A 680 25.30 33.63 6.30
C ALA A 680 24.57 34.91 5.85
N ARG A 681 25.02 35.51 4.73
CA ARG A 681 24.29 36.60 4.06
C ARG A 681 22.99 36.06 3.44
N SER A 682 21.84 36.48 3.97
CA SER A 682 20.51 36.00 3.54
C SER A 682 20.02 36.52 2.18
N GLY A 683 20.88 37.12 1.35
CA GLY A 683 20.56 37.53 -0.04
C GLY A 683 20.95 36.51 -1.11
N GLY A 684 21.91 35.61 -0.81
CA GLY A 684 22.72 34.95 -1.84
C GLY A 684 21.99 34.12 -2.91
N ALA A 685 20.80 33.57 -2.62
CA ALA A 685 20.05 32.79 -3.61
C ALA A 685 19.35 33.65 -4.66
N LYS A 686 18.89 34.86 -4.28
CA LYS A 686 18.18 35.79 -5.16
C LYS A 686 19.16 36.54 -6.06
N ASP A 687 20.23 37.06 -5.46
CA ASP A 687 21.32 37.75 -6.17
C ASP A 687 22.01 36.81 -7.19
N ARG A 688 22.12 35.52 -6.86
CA ARG A 688 22.65 34.50 -7.78
C ARG A 688 21.68 34.18 -8.92
N ALA A 689 20.37 34.09 -8.66
CA ALA A 689 19.37 33.92 -9.72
C ALA A 689 19.36 35.10 -10.69
N GLN A 690 19.53 36.33 -10.19
CA GLN A 690 19.60 37.54 -11.03
C GLN A 690 20.86 37.60 -11.90
N ARG A 691 22.02 37.19 -11.37
CA ARG A 691 23.26 37.04 -12.17
C ARG A 691 23.13 35.97 -13.25
N ILE A 692 22.57 34.80 -12.91
CA ILE A 692 22.31 33.72 -13.88
C ILE A 692 21.36 34.21 -14.99
N PHE A 693 20.31 34.97 -14.64
CA PHE A 693 19.41 35.57 -15.63
C PHE A 693 20.16 36.50 -16.59
N ALA A 694 20.97 37.44 -16.08
CA ALA A 694 21.77 38.34 -16.91
C ALA A 694 22.74 37.58 -17.83
N ALA A 695 23.43 36.56 -17.30
CA ALA A 695 24.34 35.72 -18.09
C ALA A 695 23.62 34.91 -19.18
N ILE A 696 22.39 34.44 -18.93
CA ILE A 696 21.59 33.75 -19.96
C ILE A 696 21.09 34.74 -21.01
N CYS A 697 20.71 35.97 -20.64
CA CYS A 697 20.36 37.02 -21.60
C CYS A 697 21.56 37.36 -22.51
N GLU A 698 22.76 37.51 -21.96
CA GLU A 698 24.00 37.73 -22.72
C GLU A 698 24.31 36.53 -23.64
N TRP A 699 24.28 35.30 -23.12
CA TRP A 699 24.47 34.08 -23.92
C TRP A 699 23.54 34.06 -25.13
N ASN A 700 22.27 34.40 -24.91
CA ASN A 700 21.24 34.38 -25.95
C ASN A 700 21.45 35.44 -27.03
N GLN A 701 22.07 36.58 -26.71
CA GLN A 701 22.47 37.60 -27.69
C GLN A 701 23.69 37.13 -28.50
N GLN A 702 24.67 36.49 -27.84
CA GLN A 702 25.87 35.97 -28.50
C GLN A 702 25.60 34.70 -29.34
N HIS A 703 24.58 33.91 -28.99
CA HIS A 703 24.25 32.64 -29.64
C HIS A 703 22.78 32.59 -30.12
N PRO A 704 22.37 33.39 -31.15
CA PRO A 704 20.99 33.40 -31.65
C PRO A 704 20.47 32.04 -32.14
N GLN A 705 21.37 31.11 -32.49
CA GLN A 705 21.04 29.75 -32.93
C GLN A 705 20.95 28.72 -31.80
N ASP A 706 21.42 29.06 -30.58
CA ASP A 706 21.34 28.17 -29.40
C ASP A 706 20.85 28.91 -28.15
N THR A 707 19.65 29.49 -28.25
CA THR A 707 19.04 30.25 -27.15
C THR A 707 18.40 29.37 -26.07
N TRP A 708 18.36 29.86 -24.84
CA TRP A 708 17.82 29.19 -23.65
C TRP A 708 16.70 30.00 -23.01
N ALA A 709 15.57 29.35 -22.74
CA ALA A 709 14.44 29.93 -22.04
C ALA A 709 14.68 29.89 -20.52
N ILE A 710 14.56 31.03 -19.84
CA ILE A 710 14.65 31.10 -18.38
C ILE A 710 13.41 30.44 -17.78
N THR A 711 13.62 29.36 -17.02
CA THR A 711 12.54 28.64 -16.34
C THR A 711 12.95 28.27 -14.92
N VAL A 712 11.97 28.04 -14.04
CA VAL A 712 12.20 27.53 -12.68
C VAL A 712 13.02 26.23 -12.72
N GLY A 713 12.77 25.35 -13.69
CA GLY A 713 13.52 24.10 -13.86
C GLY A 713 14.97 24.33 -14.26
N LEU A 714 15.25 25.29 -15.14
CA LEU A 714 16.63 25.65 -15.49
C LEU A 714 17.39 26.20 -14.27
N LEU A 715 16.80 27.14 -13.52
CA LEU A 715 17.43 27.69 -12.31
C LEU A 715 17.64 26.63 -11.21
N GLU A 716 16.66 25.72 -11.01
CA GLU A 716 16.68 24.65 -10.01
C GLU A 716 17.66 23.52 -10.39
N GLU A 717 17.47 22.89 -11.55
CA GLU A 717 18.15 21.65 -11.95
C GLU A 717 19.53 21.91 -12.59
N THR A 718 19.69 23.01 -13.34
CA THR A 718 20.95 23.32 -14.03
C THR A 718 21.91 24.09 -13.12
N PHE A 719 21.42 25.10 -12.39
CA PHE A 719 22.25 26.00 -11.59
C PHE A 719 22.16 25.80 -10.07
N GLY A 720 21.25 24.93 -9.58
CA GLY A 720 21.15 24.62 -8.15
C GLY A 720 20.62 25.79 -7.30
N ILE A 721 19.76 26.64 -7.85
CA ILE A 721 19.01 27.63 -7.07
C ILE A 721 17.91 26.90 -6.30
N ASN A 722 17.76 27.21 -5.00
CA ASN A 722 16.68 26.63 -4.20
C ASN A 722 15.32 26.90 -4.85
N ARG A 723 14.49 25.86 -5.00
CA ARG A 723 13.20 25.91 -5.70
C ARG A 723 12.27 27.04 -5.24
N LYS A 724 12.27 27.40 -3.95
CA LYS A 724 11.46 28.51 -3.43
C LYS A 724 11.96 29.83 -4.01
N ALA A 725 13.27 30.08 -3.94
CA ALA A 725 13.92 31.27 -4.49
C ALA A 725 13.80 31.33 -6.03
N ALA A 726 13.93 30.21 -6.74
CA ALA A 726 13.75 30.16 -8.20
C ALA A 726 12.32 30.52 -8.63
N LYS A 727 11.29 30.02 -7.92
CA LYS A 727 9.90 30.40 -8.15
C LYS A 727 9.62 31.86 -7.82
N GLU A 728 10.20 32.36 -6.73
CA GLU A 728 10.04 33.73 -6.28
C GLU A 728 10.69 34.72 -7.26
N PHE A 729 11.92 34.44 -7.70
CA PHE A 729 12.62 35.21 -8.73
C PHE A 729 11.85 35.26 -10.05
N VAL A 730 11.41 34.11 -10.58
CA VAL A 730 10.64 34.05 -11.84
C VAL A 730 9.32 34.82 -11.72
N ARG A 731 8.61 34.71 -10.58
CA ARG A 731 7.37 35.46 -10.34
C ARG A 731 7.59 36.98 -10.30
N GLU A 732 8.68 37.43 -9.67
CA GLU A 732 9.00 38.86 -9.57
C GLU A 732 9.49 39.46 -10.90
N HIS A 733 10.23 38.69 -11.70
CA HIS A 733 10.84 39.14 -12.96
C HIS A 733 10.05 38.64 -14.18
N GLN A 734 8.81 38.20 -14.00
CA GLN A 734 8.00 37.53 -15.02
C GLN A 734 7.90 38.36 -16.31
N ASN A 735 7.64 39.66 -16.20
CA ASN A 735 7.55 40.56 -17.36
C ASN A 735 8.85 40.63 -18.17
N LEU A 736 10.01 40.70 -17.51
CA LEU A 736 11.32 40.74 -18.17
C LEU A 736 11.68 39.39 -18.81
N ILE A 737 11.29 38.30 -18.15
CA ILE A 737 11.46 36.94 -18.67
C ILE A 737 10.58 36.75 -19.92
N ASP A 738 9.33 37.19 -19.90
CA ASP A 738 8.40 37.07 -21.03
C ASP A 738 8.78 38.00 -22.20
N GLU A 739 9.28 39.21 -21.93
CA GLU A 739 9.85 40.09 -22.95
C GLU A 739 11.09 39.47 -23.61
N HIS A 740 12.03 38.95 -22.82
CA HIS A 740 13.20 38.24 -23.35
C HIS A 740 12.79 36.99 -24.15
N HIS A 741 11.84 36.19 -23.64
CA HIS A 741 11.30 35.02 -24.35
C HIS A 741 10.66 35.38 -25.69
N ALA A 742 9.96 36.52 -25.79
CA ALA A 742 9.42 37.01 -27.06
C ALA A 742 10.55 37.40 -28.03
N GLN A 743 11.61 38.07 -27.55
CA GLN A 743 12.77 38.45 -28.37
C GLN A 743 13.52 37.23 -28.95
N ILE A 744 13.60 36.11 -28.20
CA ILE A 744 14.27 34.87 -28.65
C ILE A 744 13.32 33.79 -29.21
N GLY A 745 12.06 34.11 -29.48
CA GLY A 745 11.11 33.22 -30.17
C GLY A 745 10.69 31.97 -29.39
N VAL A 746 10.49 32.08 -28.06
CA VAL A 746 10.13 30.94 -27.20
C VAL A 746 8.62 30.68 -27.21
N ASP A 747 8.14 29.85 -28.14
CA ASP A 747 6.73 29.40 -28.18
C ASP A 747 6.35 28.48 -27.00
N ASN A 748 7.32 27.70 -26.51
CA ASN A 748 7.11 26.74 -25.42
C ASN A 748 8.36 26.63 -24.54
N GLN A 749 8.35 27.33 -23.41
CA GLN A 749 9.43 27.36 -22.42
C GLN A 749 9.96 25.98 -22.00
N ARG A 750 9.10 24.95 -21.98
CA ARG A 750 9.48 23.57 -21.63
C ARG A 750 10.01 22.75 -22.80
N GLY A 751 9.64 23.11 -24.02
CA GLY A 751 10.15 22.52 -25.25
C GLY A 751 11.51 23.09 -25.63
N HIS A 752 11.69 24.40 -25.47
CA HIS A 752 12.87 25.16 -25.93
C HIS A 752 14.20 24.64 -25.42
N ASN A 753 14.25 24.23 -24.14
CA ASN A 753 15.47 23.73 -23.50
C ASN A 753 15.66 22.21 -23.64
N ARG A 754 14.74 21.50 -24.32
CA ARG A 754 14.71 20.03 -24.31
C ARG A 754 15.77 19.45 -25.25
N GLY A 755 16.70 18.68 -24.69
CA GLY A 755 17.72 17.96 -25.45
C GLY A 755 18.98 18.78 -25.74
N LYS A 756 19.04 20.04 -25.28
CA LYS A 756 20.25 20.87 -25.33
C LYS A 756 21.25 20.45 -24.26
N ASP A 757 22.54 20.54 -24.57
CA ASP A 757 23.60 20.26 -23.59
C ASP A 757 23.83 21.47 -22.68
N THR A 758 23.52 21.31 -21.39
CA THR A 758 23.72 22.35 -20.38
C THR A 758 25.18 22.61 -20.03
N ALA A 759 26.13 21.73 -20.41
CA ALA A 759 27.53 21.84 -19.97
C ALA A 759 28.19 23.16 -20.45
N VAL A 760 27.97 23.54 -21.71
CA VAL A 760 28.55 24.76 -22.30
C VAL A 760 27.94 26.02 -21.67
N LEU A 761 26.62 26.07 -21.52
CA LEU A 761 25.94 27.18 -20.83
C LEU A 761 26.41 27.31 -19.37
N LYS A 762 26.59 26.20 -18.64
CA LYS A 762 27.12 26.23 -17.27
C LYS A 762 28.53 26.82 -17.22
N ALA A 763 29.41 26.45 -18.16
CA ALA A 763 30.75 26.99 -18.23
C ALA A 763 30.75 28.51 -18.49
N PHE A 764 29.91 28.98 -19.42
CA PHE A 764 29.75 30.40 -19.70
C PHE A 764 29.24 31.19 -18.48
N VAL A 765 28.16 30.74 -17.85
CA VAL A 765 27.58 31.42 -16.67
C VAL A 765 28.55 31.43 -15.48
N LEU A 766 29.40 30.41 -15.33
CA LEU A 766 30.47 30.40 -14.31
C LEU A 766 31.63 31.35 -14.64
N GLN A 767 31.91 31.61 -15.91
CA GLN A 767 32.89 32.61 -16.34
C GLN A 767 32.34 34.04 -16.25
N PHE A 768 31.03 34.22 -16.41
CA PHE A 768 30.32 35.49 -16.19
C PHE A 768 30.25 35.89 -14.70
N ASP A 769 30.58 34.97 -13.79
CA ASP A 769 30.62 35.15 -12.33
C ASP A 769 32.02 35.57 -11.82
N ALA A 770 33.01 35.78 -12.71
CA ALA A 770 34.40 36.12 -12.42
C ALA A 770 34.79 37.52 -12.92
#